data_AF-A0A017T5D0-F1
#
_entry.id   AF-A0A017T5D0-F1
#
_cell.length_a   1.000
_cell.length_b   1.000
_cell.length_c   1.000
_cell.angle_alpha   90.00
_cell.angle_beta   90.00
_cell.angle_gamma   90.00
#
_symmetry.space_group_name_H-M   'P 1'
#
loop_
_entity.id
_entity.type
_entity.pdbx_description
1 polymer ?
#
loop_
_entity_poly.entity_id
_entity_poly.type
_entity_poly.pdbx_seq_one_letter_code
_entity_poly.pdbx_strand_id
1 'polypeptide(L)'
;MTTPTSLLSLVRIALAHPPSPEALAEPEGMARRTRYTRGVEAIARAFGVTEPLTWEGDAVTLGVTGESLGERAWQLAFALWQRAWLELQIPTRIVAHVGQAAWLEDPGTFQGPGVEACAKLERLAPETAILVSEEVFLALREDERVTLTLAGVTMGDTLPMYVFPAAAVARIDRTALRSDDGLRLWDSLRAYARSPEVTRLRYVGLRLQRREPPALDLMEVFEPLRVEPSGRRTPVQREVLTAVLKQSALSSAGASPFAGVSRDLSRAAPVGEARDFHEAFQQSHSLVVLGDPGTGKTTLLRWLAAATAQGGAATHGLLGVYERRLPLLLSVGRLAEVRRELGDEAPALEAIVRYLANRRAASLVDLRAFLPAALETGQCLVLLDGLDEVRAEERQDLYRWIEAFAAVYADNRFIVTSRHVGYTGIELPRSSEWALLPLTDAQVDHYVRTFHRHYMAWELGVREDARADEETHRLLTAIGANQRLAGLARNPFLLSALTLVQRAEGRLPRHRVQLYELFARALCETWGQARRLVAGQDTSEPDLDYEQEALPILGRLALAMHEAHPTGVAPEAFVLTTLESAMRDLGRAEGDEAKRAAREFLRKAGEEVQILVERGAGAWGFLHLTFQEFFVAAGLHAEERFEEVALAHLFEPRWEEVLRLGVGYLVLVQKRPVSARKFVEQVLATKIEGEDSYITEALEKQVPLATLLMTEAGDAVGRARQEEILARFVTWVLKQAQGRAHRVLTELASTEVAAALGQQLIRHLAIETEVVSAASALGAMRFRGAVAPLVNLLRSSNDAAVAAAGMALSILGDRSAAEPLLSMGRQMKSAASGTALFAVHALAPDLLEDAFNKALTTIDDGASAQFVEFFTLMGTPDQRRRALQALGKLHEQAFIDVLFGMIRPVMDLATASLREGPARSEYIDQDVSRLLQSKEFNVVQQTTTLLTMSMLMNKLGGGAAQHPGLPGDGAPLTRLEQAIRQGLLTVPEDVVSALKLMPHDQALEVGLTFARANPTGVEVWVYLAELGQREAITPLTGALAGTLAEEQRKMILEALWKLSEHAPPDRHSPETHERRSASASHS
;
A
#
# COMPACT_ATOMS: atom_id res chain seq x y z
N MET A 1 8.67 -21.10 24.95
CA MET A 1 7.47 -20.33 24.57
C MET A 1 7.26 -19.30 25.67
N THR A 2 7.55 -18.04 25.42
CA THR A 2 7.26 -16.94 26.35
C THR A 2 5.77 -16.68 26.33
N THR A 3 5.10 -16.73 27.49
CA THR A 3 3.71 -16.29 27.64
C THR A 3 3.56 -14.86 27.12
N PRO A 4 2.52 -14.54 26.33
CA PRO A 4 2.33 -13.19 25.81
C PRO A 4 2.09 -12.22 26.97
N THR A 5 3.02 -11.28 27.16
CA THR A 5 2.90 -10.17 28.12
C THR A 5 2.06 -9.06 27.52
N SER A 6 1.07 -8.58 28.27
CA SER A 6 0.22 -7.43 27.91
C SER A 6 0.49 -6.25 28.84
N LEU A 7 0.22 -5.03 28.38
CA LEU A 7 0.28 -3.84 29.24
C LEU A 7 -0.97 -3.81 30.14
N LEU A 8 -0.78 -3.71 31.46
CA LEU A 8 -1.86 -3.69 32.45
C LEU A 8 -1.78 -2.44 33.34
N SER A 9 -2.95 -1.99 33.81
CA SER A 9 -3.05 -1.13 34.99
C SER A 9 -2.77 -1.98 36.22
N LEU A 10 -1.69 -1.65 36.94
CA LEU A 10 -1.26 -2.39 38.12
C LEU A 10 -1.38 -1.49 39.35
N VAL A 11 -2.18 -1.91 40.32
CA VAL A 11 -2.32 -1.22 41.61
C VAL A 11 -1.92 -2.17 42.71
N ARG A 12 -0.92 -1.79 43.50
CA ARG A 12 -0.49 -2.55 44.67
C ARG A 12 -0.83 -1.79 45.93
N ILE A 13 -1.48 -2.48 46.88
CA ILE A 13 -1.78 -1.93 48.21
C ILE A 13 -1.23 -2.87 49.27
N ALA A 14 -0.61 -2.32 50.30
CA ALA A 14 -0.11 -3.05 51.46
C ALA A 14 -0.39 -2.29 52.76
N LEU A 15 -0.52 -3.01 53.88
CA LEU A 15 -0.57 -2.38 55.20
C LEU A 15 0.76 -1.71 55.53
N ALA A 16 0.73 -0.46 56.01
CA ALA A 16 1.94 0.25 56.37
C ALA A 16 2.66 -0.40 57.58
N HIS A 17 1.87 -0.93 58.51
CA HIS A 17 2.29 -1.67 59.70
C HIS A 17 1.56 -3.01 59.74
N PRO A 18 2.12 -4.07 59.13
CA PRO A 18 1.52 -5.40 59.19
C PRO A 18 1.49 -5.90 60.65
N PRO A 19 0.38 -6.46 61.13
CA PRO A 19 0.29 -7.00 62.49
C PRO A 19 1.25 -8.18 62.69
N SER A 20 1.86 -8.29 63.87
CA SER A 20 2.69 -9.44 64.23
C SER A 20 1.85 -10.72 64.28
N PRO A 21 2.46 -11.92 64.14
CA PRO A 21 1.74 -13.19 64.27
C PRO A 21 0.96 -13.31 65.59
N GLU A 22 1.48 -12.73 66.68
CA GLU A 22 0.82 -12.67 67.99
C GLU A 22 -0.40 -11.73 67.97
N ALA A 23 -0.27 -10.55 67.36
CA ALA A 23 -1.38 -9.60 67.20
C ALA A 23 -2.50 -10.13 66.28
N LEU A 24 -2.18 -11.01 65.34
CA LEU A 24 -3.15 -11.69 64.48
C LEU A 24 -3.94 -12.79 65.22
N ALA A 25 -3.40 -13.33 66.31
CA ALA A 25 -4.10 -14.28 67.17
C ALA A 25 -5.16 -13.60 68.05
N GLU A 26 -5.07 -12.28 68.23
CA GLU A 26 -6.08 -11.49 68.96
C GLU A 26 -7.30 -11.17 68.08
N PRO A 27 -8.53 -11.19 68.64
CA PRO A 27 -9.76 -10.92 67.89
C PRO A 27 -9.78 -9.58 67.15
N GLU A 28 -9.17 -8.55 67.74
CA GLU A 28 -9.12 -7.20 67.19
C GLU A 28 -8.20 -7.09 65.95
N GLY A 29 -7.04 -7.76 66.00
CA GLY A 29 -6.12 -7.85 64.86
C GLY A 29 -6.72 -8.64 63.69
N MET A 30 -7.37 -9.77 63.97
CA MET A 30 -8.09 -10.54 62.95
C MET A 30 -9.25 -9.75 62.32
N ALA A 31 -10.04 -9.03 63.13
CA ALA A 31 -11.14 -8.20 62.64
C ALA A 31 -10.64 -7.02 61.77
N ARG A 32 -9.49 -6.41 62.14
CA ARG A 32 -8.86 -5.35 61.35
C ARG A 32 -8.40 -5.87 59.98
N ARG A 33 -7.68 -7.00 59.93
CA ARG A 33 -7.25 -7.63 58.68
C ARG A 33 -8.44 -8.00 57.79
N THR A 34 -9.47 -8.60 58.38
CA THR A 34 -10.70 -8.97 57.65
C THR A 34 -11.41 -7.76 57.03
N ARG A 35 -11.51 -6.64 57.75
CA ARG A 35 -12.09 -5.39 57.21
C ARG A 35 -11.28 -4.84 56.04
N TYR A 36 -9.94 -4.87 56.15
CA TYR A 36 -9.04 -4.46 55.09
C TYR A 36 -9.21 -5.35 53.84
N THR A 37 -9.06 -6.67 53.97
CA THR A 37 -9.18 -7.62 52.85
C THR A 37 -10.53 -7.50 52.15
N ARG A 38 -11.64 -7.50 52.89
CA ARG A 38 -12.99 -7.33 52.31
C ARG A 38 -13.18 -5.98 51.63
N GLY A 39 -12.56 -4.92 52.18
CA GLY A 39 -12.57 -3.59 51.58
C GLY A 39 -11.87 -3.57 50.23
N VAL A 40 -10.68 -4.16 50.15
CA VAL A 40 -9.91 -4.26 48.90
C VAL A 40 -10.63 -5.12 47.87
N GLU A 41 -11.15 -6.30 48.25
CA GLU A 41 -11.91 -7.18 47.36
C GLU A 41 -13.21 -6.56 46.83
N ALA A 42 -13.88 -5.72 47.64
CA ALA A 42 -15.09 -5.02 47.20
C ALA A 42 -14.77 -3.96 46.13
N ILE A 43 -13.71 -3.17 46.33
CA ILE A 43 -13.26 -2.20 45.33
C ILE A 43 -12.75 -2.91 44.08
N ALA A 44 -11.93 -3.96 44.22
CA ALA A 44 -11.41 -4.74 43.10
C ALA A 44 -12.54 -5.28 42.20
N ARG A 45 -13.61 -5.85 42.80
CA ARG A 45 -14.81 -6.31 42.07
C ARG A 45 -15.53 -5.17 41.36
N ALA A 46 -15.66 -3.99 41.98
CA ALA A 46 -16.32 -2.84 41.37
C ALA A 46 -15.59 -2.33 40.12
N PHE A 47 -14.26 -2.49 40.07
CA PHE A 47 -13.42 -2.12 38.93
C PHE A 47 -13.22 -3.24 37.90
N GLY A 48 -13.91 -4.38 38.06
CA GLY A 48 -13.82 -5.51 37.14
C GLY A 48 -12.45 -6.20 37.13
N VAL A 49 -11.68 -6.10 38.24
CA VAL A 49 -10.44 -6.87 38.41
C VAL A 49 -10.78 -8.36 38.30
N THR A 50 -10.21 -9.04 37.32
CA THR A 50 -10.42 -10.48 37.11
C THR A 50 -9.67 -11.25 38.20
N GLU A 51 -10.36 -12.14 38.92
CA GLU A 51 -9.71 -13.01 39.89
C GLU A 51 -8.73 -13.98 39.20
N PRO A 52 -7.61 -14.32 39.86
CA PRO A 52 -7.30 -14.12 41.28
C PRO A 52 -6.50 -12.85 41.60
N LEU A 53 -6.74 -12.33 42.80
CA LEU A 53 -5.89 -11.32 43.43
C LEU A 53 -4.63 -12.02 43.96
N THR A 54 -3.44 -11.56 43.58
CA THR A 54 -2.19 -12.15 44.11
C THR A 54 -1.83 -11.50 45.44
N TRP A 55 -2.18 -12.18 46.54
CA TRP A 55 -1.86 -11.76 47.90
C TRP A 55 -0.47 -12.28 48.35
N GLU A 56 0.35 -11.37 48.88
CA GLU A 56 1.64 -11.65 49.51
C GLU A 56 1.60 -11.10 50.95
N GLY A 57 1.18 -11.94 51.91
CA GLY A 57 0.95 -11.52 53.29
C GLY A 57 -0.25 -10.58 53.42
N ASP A 58 0.01 -9.29 53.60
CA ASP A 58 -1.00 -8.22 53.64
C ASP A 58 -0.90 -7.26 52.44
N ALA A 59 -0.02 -7.57 51.48
CA ALA A 59 0.07 -6.85 50.22
C ALA A 59 -0.74 -7.59 49.15
N VAL A 60 -1.36 -6.84 48.24
CA VAL A 60 -2.05 -7.41 47.08
C VAL A 60 -1.79 -6.57 45.86
N THR A 61 -1.57 -7.27 44.74
CA THR A 61 -1.43 -6.63 43.41
C THR A 61 -2.70 -6.90 42.61
N LEU A 62 -3.28 -5.82 42.09
CA LEU A 62 -4.50 -5.80 41.30
C LEU A 62 -4.14 -5.43 39.86
N GLY A 63 -4.57 -6.25 38.89
CA GLY A 63 -4.42 -6.00 37.47
C GLY A 63 -5.77 -5.66 36.83
N VAL A 64 -5.82 -4.56 36.06
CA VAL A 64 -7.00 -4.19 35.26
C VAL A 64 -6.58 -4.05 33.79
N THR A 65 -7.37 -4.67 32.91
CA THR A 65 -7.29 -4.51 31.46
C THR A 65 -8.31 -3.48 30.97
N GLY A 66 -8.06 -2.90 29.80
CA GLY A 66 -9.02 -2.05 29.10
C GLY A 66 -8.38 -0.78 28.54
N GLU A 67 -9.22 0.14 28.06
CA GLU A 67 -8.79 1.45 27.59
C GLU A 67 -8.40 2.38 28.75
N SER A 68 -7.57 3.38 28.47
CA SER A 68 -7.10 4.39 29.43
C SER A 68 -6.45 3.78 30.68
N LEU A 69 -5.47 2.90 30.48
CA LEU A 69 -4.82 2.14 31.55
C LEU A 69 -4.30 3.02 32.71
N GLY A 70 -3.70 4.18 32.42
CA GLY A 70 -3.21 5.09 33.46
C GLY A 70 -4.34 5.68 34.31
N GLU A 71 -5.42 6.15 33.66
CA GLU A 71 -6.60 6.69 34.34
C GLU A 71 -7.29 5.65 35.23
N ARG A 72 -7.45 4.41 34.72
CA ARG A 72 -8.00 3.30 35.51
C ARG A 72 -7.14 2.96 36.72
N ALA A 73 -5.82 2.92 36.56
CA ALA A 73 -4.90 2.65 37.66
C ALA A 73 -5.04 3.72 38.77
N TRP A 74 -5.17 4.99 38.38
CA TRP A 74 -5.42 6.08 39.31
C TRP A 74 -6.77 5.96 40.02
N GLN A 75 -7.86 5.78 39.28
CA GLN A 75 -9.21 5.68 39.86
C GLN A 75 -9.30 4.52 40.87
N LEU A 76 -8.71 3.37 40.55
CA LEU A 76 -8.65 2.22 41.45
C LEU A 76 -7.81 2.54 42.70
N ALA A 77 -6.60 3.09 42.53
CA ALA A 77 -5.73 3.45 43.65
C ALA A 77 -6.37 4.51 44.56
N PHE A 78 -7.05 5.49 43.98
CA PHE A 78 -7.76 6.53 44.71
C PHE A 78 -8.94 5.97 45.49
N ALA A 79 -9.76 5.09 44.89
CA ALA A 79 -10.86 4.43 45.59
C ALA A 79 -10.36 3.56 46.76
N LEU A 80 -9.26 2.84 46.57
CA LEU A 80 -8.61 2.07 47.63
C LEU A 80 -8.09 2.97 48.76
N TRP A 81 -7.49 4.11 48.42
CA TRP A 81 -7.01 5.08 49.40
C TRP A 81 -8.16 5.69 50.20
N GLN A 82 -9.26 6.09 49.55
CA GLN A 82 -10.46 6.59 50.23
C GLN A 82 -11.02 5.52 51.19
N ARG A 83 -11.17 4.29 50.72
CA ARG A 83 -11.69 3.18 51.54
C ARG A 83 -10.77 2.87 52.72
N ALA A 84 -9.46 2.72 52.49
CA ALA A 84 -8.52 2.35 53.53
C ALA A 84 -8.30 3.47 54.55
N TRP A 85 -8.05 4.69 54.08
CA TRP A 85 -7.63 5.80 54.95
C TRP A 85 -8.78 6.65 55.45
N LEU A 86 -9.70 7.09 54.58
CA LEU A 86 -10.79 7.99 54.99
C LEU A 86 -11.91 7.26 55.74
N GLU A 87 -12.27 6.06 55.29
CA GLU A 87 -13.40 5.32 55.86
C GLU A 87 -12.99 4.35 56.97
N LEU A 88 -11.90 3.60 56.77
CA LEU A 88 -11.47 2.57 57.71
C LEU A 88 -10.36 3.02 58.67
N GLN A 89 -9.72 4.18 58.42
CA GLN A 89 -8.57 4.69 59.17
C GLN A 89 -7.42 3.67 59.31
N ILE A 90 -7.19 2.89 58.26
CA ILE A 90 -6.12 1.89 58.18
C ILE A 90 -4.95 2.48 57.36
N PRO A 91 -3.77 2.68 57.97
CA PRO A 91 -2.59 3.13 57.25
C PRO A 91 -2.12 2.10 56.23
N THR A 92 -2.01 2.53 54.98
CA THR A 92 -1.60 1.70 53.83
C THR A 92 -0.55 2.41 53.00
N ARG A 93 0.22 1.64 52.23
CA ARG A 93 1.08 2.09 51.14
C ARG A 93 0.42 1.66 49.84
N ILE A 94 0.18 2.61 48.93
CA ILE A 94 -0.49 2.34 47.65
C ILE A 94 0.41 2.80 46.51
N VAL A 95 0.53 1.96 45.49
CA VAL A 95 1.19 2.30 44.22
C VAL A 95 0.24 2.09 43.07
N ALA A 96 0.20 3.06 42.15
CA ALA A 96 -0.41 2.91 40.84
C ALA A 96 0.66 2.96 39.75
N HIS A 97 0.64 1.97 38.87
CA HIS A 97 1.62 1.82 37.80
C HIS A 97 0.97 1.24 36.54
N VAL A 98 1.58 1.49 35.38
CA VAL A 98 1.23 0.82 34.12
C VAL A 98 2.48 0.10 33.64
N GLY A 99 2.38 -1.22 33.46
CA GLY A 99 3.53 -2.04 33.10
C GLY A 99 3.14 -3.35 32.44
N GLN A 100 4.13 -4.00 31.82
CA GLN A 100 3.94 -5.30 31.16
C GLN A 100 3.81 -6.43 32.18
N ALA A 101 2.79 -7.25 32.01
CA ALA A 101 2.52 -8.44 32.83
C ALA A 101 1.83 -9.53 32.00
N ALA A 102 2.04 -10.78 32.35
CA ALA A 102 1.40 -11.94 31.74
C ALA A 102 0.57 -12.71 32.78
N TRP A 103 -0.51 -13.32 32.29
CA TRP A 103 -1.25 -14.33 33.02
C TRP A 103 -0.52 -15.68 32.90
N LEU A 104 -0.32 -16.36 34.02
CA LEU A 104 0.18 -17.74 34.02
C LEU A 104 -0.96 -18.74 33.86
N GLU A 105 -0.65 -19.91 33.26
CA GLU A 105 -1.58 -21.04 33.09
C GLU A 105 -1.93 -21.73 34.42
N ASP A 106 -1.05 -21.64 35.42
CA ASP A 106 -1.34 -22.06 36.79
C ASP A 106 -2.30 -21.04 37.44
N PRO A 107 -3.27 -21.41 38.31
CA PRO A 107 -4.43 -20.58 38.65
C PRO A 107 -4.09 -19.17 39.17
N GLY A 108 -3.95 -18.24 38.22
CA GLY A 108 -3.96 -16.80 38.30
C GLY A 108 -3.07 -16.11 39.32
N THR A 109 -1.77 -16.28 39.10
CA THR A 109 -0.75 -15.35 39.60
C THR A 109 -0.29 -14.43 38.46
N PHE A 110 -0.07 -13.15 38.77
CA PHE A 110 0.54 -12.21 37.83
C PHE A 110 2.06 -12.37 37.87
N GLN A 111 2.68 -12.51 36.70
CA GLN A 111 4.13 -12.40 36.58
C GLN A 111 4.52 -11.44 35.47
N GLY A 112 5.70 -10.87 35.61
CA GLY A 112 6.26 -9.97 34.62
C GLY A 112 6.88 -8.72 35.24
N PRO A 113 7.64 -7.98 34.43
CA PRO A 113 8.45 -6.86 34.91
C PRO A 113 7.62 -5.76 35.57
N GLY A 114 6.38 -5.51 35.12
CA GLY A 114 5.50 -4.52 35.73
C GLY A 114 5.05 -4.90 37.15
N VAL A 115 4.81 -6.19 37.40
CA VAL A 115 4.38 -6.70 38.73
C VAL A 115 5.54 -6.60 39.72
N GLU A 116 6.73 -7.01 39.29
CA GLU A 116 7.96 -6.88 40.08
C GLU A 116 8.29 -5.41 40.38
N ALA A 117 8.09 -4.52 39.40
CA ALA A 117 8.24 -3.08 39.58
C ALA A 117 7.25 -2.54 40.63
N CYS A 118 5.97 -2.91 40.54
CA CYS A 118 4.97 -2.55 41.56
C CYS A 118 5.38 -2.97 42.98
N ALA A 119 5.89 -4.20 43.14
CA ALA A 119 6.36 -4.69 44.44
C ALA A 119 7.58 -3.91 44.97
N LYS A 120 8.48 -3.45 44.08
CA LYS A 120 9.61 -2.59 44.46
C LYS A 120 9.15 -1.18 44.82
N LEU A 121 8.26 -0.60 44.02
CA LEU A 121 7.74 0.75 44.19
C LEU A 121 6.88 0.90 45.46
N GLU A 122 6.18 -0.15 45.90
CA GLU A 122 5.33 -0.09 47.12
C GLU A 122 6.14 0.26 48.36
N ARG A 123 7.37 -0.26 48.44
CA ARG A 123 8.30 0.07 49.54
C ARG A 123 8.75 1.53 49.53
N LEU A 124 8.61 2.24 48.41
CA LEU A 124 8.94 3.65 48.26
C LEU A 124 7.74 4.57 48.55
N ALA A 125 6.52 4.02 48.61
CA ALA A 125 5.31 4.80 48.82
C ALA A 125 5.21 5.26 50.28
N PRO A 126 4.96 6.56 50.55
CA PRO A 126 4.73 7.02 51.91
C PRO A 126 3.49 6.40 52.53
N GLU A 127 3.48 6.31 53.85
CA GLU A 127 2.30 5.87 54.59
C GLU A 127 1.12 6.80 54.31
N THR A 128 -0.07 6.23 54.14
CA THR A 128 -1.33 6.95 53.89
C THR A 128 -1.31 7.78 52.61
N ALA A 129 -0.50 7.39 51.62
CA ALA A 129 -0.35 8.07 50.35
C ALA A 129 -0.41 7.09 49.17
N ILE A 130 -0.60 7.66 47.98
CA ILE A 130 -0.52 6.96 46.71
C ILE A 130 0.74 7.45 46.00
N LEU A 131 1.61 6.53 45.61
CA LEU A 131 2.73 6.80 44.73
C LEU A 131 2.36 6.36 43.31
N VAL A 132 2.49 7.22 42.32
CA VAL A 132 2.10 6.95 40.93
C VAL A 132 3.31 7.08 40.00
N SER A 133 3.43 6.16 39.05
CA SER A 133 4.46 6.28 38.01
C SER A 133 4.12 7.35 36.96
N GLU A 134 5.12 7.80 36.21
CA GLU A 134 4.96 8.76 35.09
C GLU A 134 3.79 8.43 34.15
N GLU A 135 3.62 7.18 33.74
CA GLU A 135 2.54 6.76 32.83
C GLU A 135 1.13 7.02 33.40
N VAL A 136 0.96 6.83 34.71
CA VAL A 136 -0.29 7.12 35.40
C VAL A 136 -0.49 8.62 35.45
N PHE A 137 0.56 9.37 35.84
CA PHE A 137 0.51 10.84 35.92
C PHE A 137 0.19 11.51 34.58
N LEU A 138 0.79 11.05 33.47
CA LEU A 138 0.55 11.60 32.13
C LEU A 138 -0.87 11.33 31.62
N ALA A 139 -1.52 10.25 32.07
CA ALA A 139 -2.90 9.92 31.73
C ALA A 139 -3.94 10.76 32.50
N LEU A 140 -3.54 11.47 33.56
CA LEU A 140 -4.46 12.23 34.39
C LEU A 140 -4.91 13.54 33.74
N ARG A 141 -6.11 13.97 34.12
CA ARG A 141 -6.61 15.32 33.79
C ARG A 141 -5.85 16.38 34.56
N GLU A 142 -5.90 17.62 34.08
CA GLU A 142 -5.11 18.71 34.66
C GLU A 142 -5.50 19.02 36.11
N ASP A 143 -6.79 18.96 36.43
CA ASP A 143 -7.35 19.13 37.79
C ASP A 143 -6.92 18.01 38.75
N GLU A 144 -6.70 16.80 38.24
CA GLU A 144 -6.13 15.70 39.01
C GLU A 144 -4.62 15.90 39.20
N ARG A 145 -3.88 16.22 38.13
CA ARG A 145 -2.41 16.38 38.18
C ARG A 145 -1.95 17.42 39.19
N VAL A 146 -2.68 18.52 39.37
CA VAL A 146 -2.33 19.57 40.35
C VAL A 146 -2.39 19.08 41.81
N THR A 147 -3.05 17.95 42.07
CA THR A 147 -3.11 17.35 43.41
C THR A 147 -1.90 16.48 43.75
N LEU A 148 -1.08 16.15 42.74
CA LEU A 148 0.14 15.38 42.88
C LEU A 148 1.36 16.29 42.82
N THR A 149 2.48 15.81 43.37
CA THR A 149 3.77 16.48 43.21
C THR A 149 4.86 15.45 42.92
N LEU A 150 5.91 15.88 42.24
CA LEU A 150 7.05 15.01 41.93
C LEU A 150 7.72 14.57 43.22
N ALA A 151 7.76 13.25 43.44
CA ALA A 151 8.42 12.62 44.58
C ALA A 151 9.91 12.40 44.34
N GLY A 152 10.29 12.11 43.08
CA GLY A 152 11.67 11.89 42.65
C GLY A 152 11.74 10.84 41.54
N VAL A 153 12.96 10.39 41.21
CA VAL A 153 13.22 9.29 40.28
C VAL A 153 13.75 8.06 41.01
N THR A 154 13.38 6.88 40.53
CA THR A 154 13.88 5.60 41.01
C THR A 154 15.36 5.41 40.69
N MET A 155 16.04 4.62 41.52
CA MET A 155 17.44 4.25 41.35
C MET A 155 17.59 3.16 40.28
N GLY A 156 18.27 3.49 39.18
CA GLY A 156 18.61 2.56 38.09
C GLY A 156 17.86 2.81 36.80
N ASP A 157 16.53 2.67 36.82
CA ASP A 157 15.64 2.87 35.67
C ASP A 157 15.17 4.32 35.47
N THR A 158 15.51 5.22 36.41
CA THR A 158 15.22 6.68 36.33
C THR A 158 13.73 6.99 36.12
N LEU A 159 12.85 6.12 36.60
CA LEU A 159 11.40 6.25 36.45
C LEU A 159 10.89 7.36 37.38
N PRO A 160 10.21 8.39 36.84
CA PRO A 160 9.64 9.45 37.65
C PRO A 160 8.44 8.97 38.44
N MET A 161 8.42 9.31 39.72
CA MET A 161 7.36 8.98 40.65
C MET A 161 6.72 10.26 41.20
N TYR A 162 5.40 10.27 41.25
CA TYR A 162 4.61 11.37 41.79
C TYR A 162 3.80 10.88 42.99
N VAL A 163 3.51 11.76 43.95
CA VAL A 163 2.83 11.37 45.19
C VAL A 163 1.55 12.17 45.42
N PHE A 164 0.51 11.47 45.86
CA PHE A 164 -0.76 12.03 46.34
C PHE A 164 -1.01 11.64 47.80
N PRO A 165 -1.51 12.57 48.66
CA PRO A 165 -1.65 14.00 48.39
C PRO A 165 -0.27 14.67 48.32
N ALA A 166 -0.15 15.80 47.63
CA ALA A 166 1.13 16.51 47.44
C ALA A 166 1.93 16.75 48.75
N ALA A 167 1.24 16.98 49.87
CA ALA A 167 1.87 17.16 51.19
C ALA A 167 2.66 15.93 51.68
N ALA A 168 2.35 14.72 51.16
CA ALA A 168 3.04 13.49 51.52
C ALA A 168 4.49 13.44 50.99
N VAL A 169 4.89 14.35 50.09
CA VAL A 169 6.27 14.44 49.58
C VAL A 169 7.31 14.65 50.69
N ALA A 170 6.93 15.30 51.79
CA ALA A 170 7.80 15.50 52.95
C ALA A 170 8.17 14.19 53.66
N ARG A 171 7.43 13.10 53.40
CA ARG A 171 7.64 11.75 53.97
C ARG A 171 8.35 10.80 53.00
N ILE A 172 8.78 11.28 51.83
CA ILE A 172 9.53 10.47 50.87
C ILE A 172 10.97 10.27 51.35
N ASP A 173 11.43 9.03 51.30
CA ASP A 173 12.83 8.70 51.54
C ASP A 173 13.70 9.15 50.36
N ARG A 174 14.40 10.27 50.54
CA ARG A 174 15.31 10.85 49.54
C ARG A 174 16.57 10.02 49.27
N THR A 175 16.86 9.01 50.10
CA THR A 175 17.93 8.06 49.81
C THR A 175 17.52 7.04 48.75
N ALA A 176 16.20 6.81 48.61
CA ALA A 176 15.63 5.85 47.68
C ALA A 176 15.07 6.49 46.40
N LEU A 177 14.54 7.72 46.49
CA LEU A 177 14.10 8.53 45.34
C LEU A 177 14.94 9.82 45.23
N ARG A 178 15.67 9.97 44.12
CA ARG A 178 16.54 11.14 43.88
C ARG A 178 15.74 12.31 43.30
N SER A 179 16.16 13.54 43.60
CA SER A 179 15.74 14.71 42.83
C SER A 179 16.44 14.70 41.47
N ASP A 180 15.71 14.98 40.40
CA ASP A 180 16.27 15.08 39.05
C ASP A 180 15.75 16.35 38.37
N ASP A 181 16.63 17.33 38.19
CA ASP A 181 16.32 18.57 37.46
C ASP A 181 16.09 18.30 35.97
N GLY A 182 16.62 17.20 35.42
CA GLY A 182 16.40 16.75 34.05
C GLY A 182 14.94 16.47 33.74
N LEU A 183 14.12 16.11 34.73
CA LEU A 183 12.69 15.86 34.53
C LEU A 183 11.90 17.09 34.11
N ARG A 184 12.27 18.27 34.62
CA ARG A 184 11.63 19.53 34.20
C ARG A 184 11.87 19.80 32.71
N LEU A 185 13.01 19.37 32.19
CA LEU A 185 13.37 19.49 30.78
C LEU A 185 12.68 18.45 29.92
N TRP A 186 12.52 17.21 30.41
CA TRP A 186 11.63 16.21 29.80
C TRP A 186 10.21 16.78 29.62
N ASP A 187 9.65 17.38 30.67
CA ASP A 187 8.30 17.94 30.63
C ASP A 187 8.20 19.13 29.66
N SER A 188 9.23 19.99 29.63
CA SER A 188 9.28 21.15 28.72
C SER A 188 9.35 20.73 27.24
N LEU A 189 10.19 19.73 26.92
CA LEU A 189 10.31 19.18 25.56
C LEU A 189 9.06 18.40 25.13
N ARG A 190 8.44 17.64 26.04
CA ARG A 190 7.13 17.01 25.79
C ARG A 190 6.01 18.05 25.63
N ALA A 191 6.06 19.16 26.37
CA ALA A 191 5.11 20.26 26.22
C ALA A 191 5.27 20.94 24.84
N TYR A 192 6.50 21.10 24.35
CA TYR A 192 6.75 21.59 22.99
C TYR A 192 6.17 20.64 21.92
N ALA A 193 6.40 19.32 22.05
CA ALA A 193 5.85 18.32 21.13
C ALA A 193 4.31 18.22 21.15
N ARG A 194 3.67 18.59 22.27
CA ARG A 194 2.21 18.69 22.41
C ARG A 194 1.67 20.09 22.15
N SER A 195 2.53 21.04 21.79
CA SER A 195 2.12 22.42 21.60
C SER A 195 1.24 22.55 20.35
N PRO A 196 0.36 23.57 20.31
CA PRO A 196 -0.42 23.90 19.12
C PRO A 196 0.41 24.08 17.84
N GLU A 197 1.70 24.40 17.94
CA GLU A 197 2.59 24.49 16.78
C GLU A 197 2.82 23.12 16.13
N VAL A 198 2.93 22.07 16.95
CA VAL A 198 3.19 20.70 16.50
C VAL A 198 1.89 19.94 16.25
N THR A 199 0.88 20.10 17.09
CA THR A 199 -0.36 19.30 17.01
C THR A 199 -1.43 19.90 16.09
N ARG A 200 -1.38 21.18 15.72
CA ARG A 200 -2.43 21.76 14.85
C ARG A 200 -2.13 21.60 13.37
N LEU A 201 -3.01 20.91 12.65
CA LEU A 201 -3.02 20.89 11.19
C LEU A 201 -3.37 22.30 10.67
N ARG A 202 -2.40 22.91 9.97
CA ARG A 202 -2.59 24.20 9.30
C ARG A 202 -2.75 23.95 7.81
N TYR A 203 -3.81 24.49 7.23
CA TYR A 203 -4.05 24.45 5.80
C TYR A 203 -3.20 25.52 5.12
N VAL A 204 -2.03 25.12 4.62
CA VAL A 204 -1.12 25.99 3.88
C VAL A 204 -1.66 26.21 2.46
N GLY A 205 -1.57 27.45 1.95
CA GLY A 205 -1.87 27.75 0.54
C GLY A 205 -3.35 27.84 0.16
N LEU A 206 -4.29 27.64 1.09
CA LEU A 206 -5.72 27.54 0.78
C LEU A 206 -6.58 28.33 1.79
N ARG A 207 -6.46 29.67 1.78
CA ARG A 207 -7.33 30.56 2.56
C ARG A 207 -8.55 31.00 1.74
N LEU A 208 -9.54 30.13 1.63
CA LEU A 208 -10.75 30.38 0.83
C LEU A 208 -11.81 31.26 1.55
N GLN A 209 -11.63 31.62 2.82
CA GLN A 209 -12.56 32.45 3.59
C GLN A 209 -11.86 33.55 4.41
N ARG A 210 -12.60 34.62 4.78
CA ARG A 210 -12.13 35.72 5.64
C ARG A 210 -11.80 35.30 7.08
N ARG A 211 -12.37 34.20 7.57
CA ARG A 211 -12.00 33.57 8.85
C ARG A 211 -11.10 32.37 8.57
N GLU A 212 -10.03 32.25 9.33
CA GLU A 212 -9.16 31.08 9.28
C GLU A 212 -9.96 29.86 9.79
N PRO A 213 -10.00 28.74 9.04
CA PRO A 213 -10.70 27.53 9.46
C PRO A 213 -10.13 27.02 10.80
N PRO A 214 -10.89 26.20 11.56
CA PRO A 214 -10.36 25.63 12.78
C PRO A 214 -9.13 24.79 12.43
N ALA A 215 -8.04 25.09 13.13
CA ALA A 215 -6.91 24.21 13.18
C ALA A 215 -7.33 22.89 13.81
N LEU A 216 -7.38 21.83 13.02
CA LEU A 216 -7.71 20.50 13.51
C LEU A 216 -6.58 19.95 14.37
N ASP A 217 -6.92 19.22 15.43
CA ASP A 217 -5.91 18.48 16.17
C ASP A 217 -5.47 17.27 15.34
N LEU A 218 -4.16 17.17 15.15
CA LEU A 218 -3.52 16.10 14.43
C LEU A 218 -3.81 14.74 15.06
N MET A 219 -3.92 14.66 16.39
CA MET A 219 -4.21 13.42 17.10
C MET A 219 -5.64 12.93 16.88
N GLU A 220 -6.55 13.78 16.42
CA GLU A 220 -7.95 13.43 16.14
C GLU A 220 -8.19 13.04 14.68
N VAL A 221 -7.36 13.53 13.76
CA VAL A 221 -7.63 13.49 12.31
C VAL A 221 -6.66 12.61 11.54
N PHE A 222 -5.42 12.49 12.02
CA PHE A 222 -4.38 11.77 11.29
C PHE A 222 -4.37 10.29 11.67
N GLU A 223 -4.64 9.46 10.66
CA GLU A 223 -4.36 8.03 10.72
C GLU A 223 -3.02 7.73 10.02
N PRO A 224 -2.12 6.94 10.63
CA PRO A 224 -0.86 6.55 10.01
C PRO A 224 -1.09 5.86 8.66
N LEU A 225 -0.42 6.35 7.61
CA LEU A 225 -0.53 5.77 6.27
C LEU A 225 0.17 4.40 6.20
N ARG A 226 -0.27 3.56 5.27
CA ARG A 226 0.41 2.29 4.97
C ARG A 226 1.77 2.57 4.33
N VAL A 227 2.69 1.64 4.51
CA VAL A 227 4.04 1.70 3.97
C VAL A 227 4.41 0.43 3.23
N GLU A 228 5.33 0.53 2.28
CA GLU A 228 5.96 -0.61 1.61
C GLU A 228 7.48 -0.54 1.70
N PRO A 229 8.19 -1.68 1.78
CA PRO A 229 9.65 -1.67 1.80
C PRO A 229 10.22 -1.00 0.55
N SER A 230 11.06 0.01 0.72
CA SER A 230 11.80 0.59 -0.39
C SER A 230 12.99 -0.34 -0.69
N GLY A 231 12.91 -1.11 -1.78
CA GLY A 231 13.98 -2.05 -2.15
C GLY A 231 15.32 -1.32 -2.34
N ARG A 232 16.31 -1.58 -1.47
CA ARG A 232 17.68 -1.07 -1.63
C ARG A 232 18.24 -1.53 -2.99
N ARG A 233 18.46 -0.60 -3.92
CA ARG A 233 19.35 -0.82 -5.07
C ARG A 233 20.80 -0.78 -4.57
N THR A 234 21.59 -1.80 -4.90
CA THR A 234 22.99 -1.93 -4.44
C THR A 234 23.87 -0.79 -4.98
N PRO A 235 25.02 -0.48 -4.35
CA PRO A 235 25.99 0.52 -4.85
C PRO A 235 26.40 0.29 -6.31
N VAL A 236 26.52 -0.98 -6.72
CA VAL A 236 26.83 -1.39 -8.10
C VAL A 236 25.71 -1.03 -9.08
N GLN A 237 24.44 -1.21 -8.69
CA GLN A 237 23.29 -0.79 -9.49
C GLN A 237 23.15 0.73 -9.56
N ARG A 238 23.61 1.47 -8.53
CA ARG A 238 23.71 2.94 -8.55
C ARG A 238 24.81 3.42 -9.48
N GLU A 239 25.97 2.78 -9.51
CA GLU A 239 27.03 3.10 -10.47
C GLU A 239 26.60 2.82 -11.91
N VAL A 240 25.88 1.72 -12.16
CA VAL A 240 25.35 1.40 -13.50
C VAL A 240 24.26 2.39 -13.90
N LEU A 241 23.32 2.77 -13.01
CA LEU A 241 22.28 3.75 -13.34
C LEU A 241 22.86 5.16 -13.52
N THR A 242 23.86 5.54 -12.71
CA THR A 242 24.57 6.81 -12.85
C THR A 242 25.43 6.82 -14.12
N ALA A 243 26.00 5.68 -14.51
CA ALA A 243 26.71 5.52 -15.79
C ALA A 243 25.75 5.57 -16.99
N VAL A 244 24.56 4.98 -16.88
CA VAL A 244 23.50 5.04 -17.91
C VAL A 244 22.92 6.45 -18.04
N LEU A 245 22.72 7.18 -16.94
CA LEU A 245 22.27 8.57 -16.93
C LEU A 245 23.36 9.56 -17.38
N LYS A 246 24.65 9.23 -17.17
CA LYS A 246 25.78 10.00 -17.71
C LYS A 246 26.02 9.70 -19.19
N GLN A 247 25.76 8.47 -19.65
CA GLN A 247 25.84 8.11 -21.07
C GLN A 247 24.68 8.71 -21.89
N SER A 248 23.48 8.89 -21.31
CA SER A 248 22.36 9.54 -21.99
C SER A 248 22.55 11.05 -22.20
N ALA A 249 23.39 11.70 -21.41
CA ALA A 249 23.77 13.10 -21.60
C ALA A 249 24.80 13.30 -22.74
N LEU A 250 25.45 12.24 -23.21
CA LEU A 250 26.48 12.27 -24.25
C LEU A 250 25.98 11.84 -25.64
N SER A 251 24.76 11.32 -25.76
CA SER A 251 24.16 10.95 -27.06
C SER A 251 23.15 12.00 -27.52
N SER A 252 23.65 13.14 -27.97
CA SER A 252 22.87 14.06 -28.81
C SER A 252 22.80 13.50 -30.23
N ALA A 253 21.60 13.05 -30.64
CA ALA A 253 21.06 12.92 -32.00
C ALA A 253 20.35 11.57 -32.20
N GLY A 254 19.05 11.64 -32.49
CA GLY A 254 18.26 10.51 -33.02
C GLY A 254 17.44 9.78 -31.97
N ALA A 255 16.14 9.66 -32.24
CA ALA A 255 15.08 8.99 -31.49
C ALA A 255 15.55 7.83 -30.59
N SER A 256 15.23 7.89 -29.28
CA SER A 256 15.57 6.82 -28.33
C SER A 256 14.47 5.75 -28.25
N PRO A 257 14.77 4.46 -28.48
CA PRO A 257 13.82 3.33 -28.39
C PRO A 257 13.40 2.94 -26.95
N PHE A 258 13.72 3.73 -25.92
CA PHE A 258 13.66 3.27 -24.52
C PHE A 258 12.59 3.92 -23.64
N ALA A 259 11.58 4.57 -24.22
CA ALA A 259 10.44 5.14 -23.48
C ALA A 259 9.64 4.10 -22.65
N GLY A 260 9.71 2.81 -23.01
CA GLY A 260 9.09 1.71 -22.25
C GLY A 260 9.87 1.29 -21.00
N VAL A 261 11.21 1.33 -21.05
CA VAL A 261 12.05 0.76 -19.98
C VAL A 261 12.02 1.61 -18.70
N SER A 262 11.76 2.92 -18.80
CA SER A 262 11.61 3.78 -17.61
C SER A 262 10.28 3.58 -16.87
N ARG A 263 9.24 3.03 -17.51
CA ARG A 263 7.98 2.67 -16.83
C ARG A 263 8.08 1.30 -16.17
N ASP A 264 8.82 0.38 -16.79
CA ASP A 264 9.02 -0.97 -16.25
C ASP A 264 10.07 -1.01 -15.13
N LEU A 265 11.08 -0.12 -15.14
CA LEU A 265 12.05 0.03 -14.04
C LEU A 265 11.45 0.61 -12.74
N SER A 266 10.26 1.22 -12.82
CA SER A 266 9.47 1.66 -11.66
C SER A 266 8.59 0.54 -11.09
N ARG A 267 8.35 -0.53 -11.87
CA ARG A 267 7.47 -1.65 -11.53
C ARG A 267 8.19 -2.98 -11.28
N ALA A 268 9.46 -3.09 -11.67
CA ALA A 268 10.22 -4.33 -11.59
C ALA A 268 11.28 -4.32 -10.47
N ALA A 269 10.82 -4.44 -9.23
CA ALA A 269 11.57 -5.03 -8.11
C ALA A 269 10.54 -5.73 -7.21
N PRO A 270 10.89 -6.77 -6.42
CA PRO A 270 9.91 -7.51 -5.65
C PRO A 270 9.23 -6.54 -4.67
N VAL A 271 7.96 -6.22 -4.94
CA VAL A 271 7.12 -5.38 -4.09
C VAL A 271 6.93 -6.16 -2.80
N GLY A 272 7.59 -5.73 -1.72
CA GLY A 272 7.23 -6.19 -0.38
C GLY A 272 5.77 -5.82 -0.14
N GLU A 273 5.02 -6.70 0.52
CA GLU A 273 3.59 -6.46 0.79
C GLU A 273 3.38 -5.17 1.59
N ALA A 274 2.35 -4.41 1.24
CA ALA A 274 1.98 -3.19 1.96
C ALA A 274 1.66 -3.51 3.43
N ARG A 275 2.21 -2.72 4.35
CA ARG A 275 2.09 -2.90 5.80
C ARG A 275 1.55 -1.64 6.46
N ASP A 276 1.02 -1.77 7.65
CA ASP A 276 0.70 -0.61 8.46
C ASP A 276 1.98 0.02 9.03
N PHE A 277 2.00 1.35 9.19
CA PHE A 277 3.19 2.06 9.65
C PHE A 277 3.73 1.54 10.99
N HIS A 278 2.83 1.15 11.91
CA HIS A 278 3.22 0.65 13.22
C HIS A 278 4.04 -0.65 13.13
N GLU A 279 3.78 -1.51 12.15
CA GLU A 279 4.57 -2.73 11.93
C GLU A 279 6.00 -2.40 11.50
N ALA A 280 6.17 -1.43 10.60
CA ALA A 280 7.49 -0.96 10.18
C ALA A 280 8.26 -0.33 11.36
N PHE A 281 7.56 0.44 12.21
CA PHE A 281 8.10 1.04 13.43
C PHE A 281 8.53 0.00 14.47
N GLN A 282 7.78 -1.11 14.61
CA GLN A 282 8.14 -2.21 15.52
C GLN A 282 9.38 -2.98 15.04
N GLN A 283 9.47 -3.23 13.74
CA GLN A 283 10.52 -4.07 13.15
C GLN A 283 11.88 -3.37 13.06
N SER A 284 11.90 -2.04 13.13
CA SER A 284 13.09 -1.24 12.82
C SER A 284 13.45 -0.32 13.96
N HIS A 285 14.74 -0.30 14.30
CA HIS A 285 15.26 0.65 15.27
C HIS A 285 15.23 2.09 14.72
N SER A 286 15.63 2.27 13.47
CA SER A 286 15.56 3.55 12.77
C SER A 286 14.86 3.39 11.43
N LEU A 287 14.25 4.46 10.92
CA LEU A 287 13.44 4.45 9.72
C LEU A 287 13.81 5.61 8.81
N VAL A 288 13.87 5.33 7.50
CA VAL A 288 13.79 6.35 6.47
C VAL A 288 12.43 6.23 5.78
N VAL A 289 11.64 7.29 5.85
CA VAL A 289 10.30 7.35 5.30
C VAL A 289 10.32 8.20 4.03
N LEU A 290 10.16 7.52 2.89
CA LEU A 290 10.12 8.12 1.57
C LEU A 290 8.68 8.39 1.14
N GLY A 291 8.47 9.43 0.35
CA GLY A 291 7.15 9.75 -0.18
C GLY A 291 7.15 10.96 -1.09
N ASP A 292 6.19 11.05 -1.99
CA ASP A 292 6.00 12.23 -2.85
C ASP A 292 5.54 13.48 -2.06
N PRO A 293 5.61 14.69 -2.64
CA PRO A 293 5.02 15.88 -2.04
C PRO A 293 3.53 15.69 -1.70
N GLY A 294 3.11 16.20 -0.55
CA GLY A 294 1.72 16.10 -0.08
C GLY A 294 1.30 14.73 0.49
N THR A 295 2.17 13.72 0.51
CA THR A 295 1.84 12.38 1.05
C THR A 295 1.76 12.31 2.59
N GLY A 296 2.07 13.41 3.30
CA GLY A 296 1.92 13.48 4.75
C GLY A 296 3.16 13.10 5.58
N LYS A 297 4.37 13.10 5.00
CA LYS A 297 5.65 12.84 5.72
C LYS A 297 5.84 13.70 6.97
N THR A 298 5.77 15.03 6.81
CA THR A 298 5.84 15.99 7.93
C THR A 298 4.75 15.74 8.96
N THR A 299 3.53 15.47 8.47
CA THR A 299 2.37 15.18 9.31
C THR A 299 2.58 13.93 10.16
N LEU A 300 3.17 12.88 9.59
CA LEU A 300 3.55 11.65 10.29
C LEU A 300 4.58 11.91 11.39
N LEU A 301 5.65 12.68 11.12
CA LEU A 301 6.65 13.00 12.16
C LEU A 301 6.08 13.85 13.29
N ARG A 302 5.22 14.82 12.97
CA ARG A 302 4.52 15.62 13.99
C ARG A 302 3.60 14.75 14.86
N TRP A 303 2.89 13.82 14.23
CA TRP A 303 2.02 12.86 14.94
C TRP A 303 2.85 11.95 15.84
N LEU A 304 3.98 11.43 15.37
CA LEU A 304 4.91 10.64 16.18
C LEU A 304 5.46 11.42 17.37
N ALA A 305 5.84 12.69 17.17
CA ALA A 305 6.29 13.56 18.26
C ALA A 305 5.21 13.74 19.32
N ALA A 306 3.97 14.04 18.90
CA ALA A 306 2.85 14.24 19.80
C ALA A 306 2.43 12.94 20.52
N ALA A 307 2.42 11.80 19.82
CA ALA A 307 2.09 10.49 20.36
C ALA A 307 3.11 10.05 21.42
N THR A 308 4.41 10.13 21.11
CA THR A 308 5.46 9.74 22.06
C THR A 308 5.59 10.69 23.25
N ALA A 309 5.23 11.96 23.08
CA ALA A 309 5.17 12.91 24.18
C ALA A 309 4.08 12.60 25.23
N GLN A 310 3.13 11.72 24.92
CA GLN A 310 2.08 11.25 25.85
C GLN A 310 2.55 10.11 26.76
N GLY A 311 3.74 9.53 26.53
CA GLY A 311 4.30 8.46 27.36
C GLY A 311 4.36 7.11 26.66
N GLY A 312 4.99 6.13 27.32
CA GLY A 312 5.21 4.79 26.79
C GLY A 312 3.92 3.99 26.63
N ALA A 313 2.91 4.20 27.48
CA ALA A 313 1.60 3.54 27.37
C ALA A 313 0.81 4.02 26.15
N ALA A 314 0.83 5.34 25.88
CA ALA A 314 0.22 5.91 24.68
C ALA A 314 0.96 5.43 23.41
N THR A 315 2.30 5.41 23.46
CA THR A 315 3.14 4.86 22.39
C THR A 315 2.81 3.39 22.12
N HIS A 316 2.60 2.59 23.17
CA HIS A 316 2.20 1.19 23.03
C HIS A 316 0.82 1.05 22.39
N GLY A 317 -0.15 1.88 22.76
CA GLY A 317 -1.49 1.86 22.16
C GLY A 317 -1.50 2.21 20.66
N LEU A 318 -0.65 3.16 20.25
CA LEU A 318 -0.64 3.70 18.88
C LEU A 318 0.36 3.00 17.94
N LEU A 319 1.48 2.50 18.48
CA LEU A 319 2.58 1.91 17.71
C LEU A 319 2.89 0.46 18.09
N GLY A 320 2.24 -0.07 19.12
CA GLY A 320 2.48 -1.43 19.65
C GLY A 320 3.85 -1.62 20.30
N VAL A 321 4.55 -0.54 20.64
CA VAL A 321 5.85 -0.57 21.31
C VAL A 321 5.77 0.22 22.62
N TYR A 322 6.10 -0.42 23.74
CA TYR A 322 6.21 0.26 25.03
C TYR A 322 7.63 0.81 25.22
N GLU A 323 7.82 2.09 24.88
CA GLU A 323 9.11 2.78 24.97
C GLU A 323 8.98 4.18 25.56
N ARG A 324 9.80 4.50 26.56
CA ARG A 324 9.88 5.83 27.17
C ARG A 324 10.95 6.67 26.45
N ARG A 325 10.62 7.20 25.26
CA ARG A 325 11.54 8.06 24.49
C ARG A 325 11.07 9.51 24.45
N LEU A 326 12.04 10.43 24.48
CA LEU A 326 11.84 11.87 24.36
C LEU A 326 11.85 12.28 22.87
N PRO A 327 10.73 12.78 22.31
CA PRO A 327 10.69 13.20 20.92
C PRO A 327 11.45 14.51 20.68
N LEU A 328 12.39 14.49 19.74
CA LEU A 328 13.09 15.66 19.23
C LEU A 328 12.68 15.87 17.77
N LEU A 329 11.68 16.75 17.54
CA LEU A 329 11.21 17.09 16.20
C LEU A 329 12.04 18.22 15.59
N LEU A 330 12.74 17.93 14.50
CA LEU A 330 13.77 18.78 13.90
C LEU A 330 13.52 18.91 12.39
N SER A 331 13.40 20.15 11.89
CA SER A 331 13.43 20.39 10.43
C SER A 331 14.88 20.42 9.97
N VAL A 332 15.20 19.58 8.98
CA VAL A 332 16.56 19.48 8.42
C VAL A 332 16.96 20.79 7.74
N GLY A 333 16.05 21.42 6.99
CA GLY A 333 16.28 22.72 6.38
C GLY A 333 16.64 23.81 7.40
N ARG A 334 15.92 23.85 8.53
CA ARG A 334 16.21 24.79 9.63
C ARG A 334 17.50 24.45 10.39
N LEU A 335 17.83 23.17 10.54
CA LEU A 335 19.12 22.78 11.11
C LEU A 335 20.29 23.24 10.22
N ALA A 336 20.14 23.17 8.89
CA ALA A 336 21.14 23.67 7.96
C ALA A 336 21.31 25.20 8.08
N GLU A 337 20.22 25.97 8.26
CA GLU A 337 20.30 27.40 8.57
C GLU A 337 21.09 27.69 9.84
N VAL A 338 20.75 27.01 10.95
CA VAL A 338 21.43 27.19 12.24
C VAL A 338 22.92 26.79 12.13
N ARG A 339 23.23 25.74 11.37
CA ARG A 339 24.62 25.35 11.09
C ARG A 339 25.38 26.46 10.38
N ARG A 340 24.80 27.11 9.37
CA ARG A 340 25.43 28.24 8.67
C ARG A 340 25.72 29.43 9.61
N GLU A 341 24.84 29.70 10.55
CA GLU A 341 25.06 30.75 11.57
C GLU A 341 26.19 30.40 12.54
N LEU A 342 26.35 29.11 12.85
CA LEU A 342 27.37 28.60 13.76
C LEU A 342 28.74 28.39 13.10
N GLY A 343 28.76 28.19 11.78
CA GLY A 343 29.92 27.77 10.99
C GLY A 343 29.94 26.26 10.73
N ASP A 344 30.59 25.86 9.63
CA ASP A 344 30.51 24.48 9.10
C ASP A 344 31.09 23.40 10.03
N GLU A 345 32.02 23.80 10.91
CA GLU A 345 32.68 22.96 11.93
C GLU A 345 31.82 22.74 13.19
N ALA A 346 30.66 23.38 13.29
CA ALA A 346 29.83 23.29 14.48
C ALA A 346 29.25 21.86 14.65
N PRO A 347 29.34 21.27 15.86
CA PRO A 347 28.74 19.96 16.13
C PRO A 347 27.22 19.97 15.96
N ALA A 348 26.66 18.88 15.43
CA ALA A 348 25.21 18.72 15.27
C ALA A 348 24.42 18.92 16.56
N LEU A 349 24.95 18.45 17.68
CA LEU A 349 24.32 18.65 18.98
C LEU A 349 24.14 20.13 19.34
N GLU A 350 25.13 20.99 19.07
CA GLU A 350 25.02 22.42 19.35
C GLU A 350 23.98 23.09 18.45
N ALA A 351 23.89 22.69 17.18
CA ALA A 351 22.85 23.16 16.28
C ALA A 351 21.44 22.72 16.74
N ILE A 352 21.28 21.48 17.22
CA ILE A 352 20.01 20.98 17.78
C ILE A 352 19.62 21.75 19.05
N VAL A 353 20.58 21.99 19.96
CA VAL A 353 20.35 22.77 21.18
C VAL A 353 19.86 24.19 20.84
N ARG A 354 20.51 24.87 19.89
CA ARG A 354 20.08 26.20 19.44
C ARG A 354 18.73 26.17 18.74
N TYR A 355 18.48 25.17 17.90
CA TYR A 355 17.20 24.99 17.23
C TYR A 355 16.04 24.90 18.23
N LEU A 356 16.18 24.06 19.26
CA LEU A 356 15.16 23.88 20.31
C LEU A 356 15.02 25.13 21.18
N ALA A 357 16.12 25.81 21.51
CA ALA A 357 16.09 27.06 22.25
C ALA A 357 15.36 28.19 21.49
N ASN A 358 15.61 28.32 20.18
CA ASN A 358 14.95 29.31 19.31
C ASN A 358 13.43 29.08 19.22
N ARG A 359 12.99 27.82 19.30
CA ARG A 359 11.57 27.42 19.40
C ARG A 359 10.99 27.56 20.80
N ARG A 360 11.76 28.07 21.77
CA ARG A 360 11.38 28.22 23.18
C ARG A 360 10.98 26.89 23.85
N ALA A 361 11.53 25.77 23.39
CA ALA A 361 11.25 24.47 23.99
C ALA A 361 11.86 24.35 25.39
N ALA A 362 13.04 24.95 25.60
CA ALA A 362 13.65 25.18 26.91
C ALA A 362 14.77 26.24 26.77
N SER A 363 15.38 26.65 27.89
CA SER A 363 16.51 27.59 27.84
C SER A 363 17.75 26.94 27.21
N LEU A 364 18.57 27.75 26.54
CA LEU A 364 19.80 27.28 25.90
C LEU A 364 20.76 26.61 26.90
N VAL A 365 20.86 27.15 28.12
CA VAL A 365 21.76 26.64 29.16
C VAL A 365 21.31 25.26 29.63
N ASP A 366 20.02 25.11 29.89
CA ASP A 366 19.46 23.85 30.37
C ASP A 366 19.55 22.76 29.30
N LEU A 367 19.26 23.10 28.05
CA LEU A 367 19.37 22.17 26.92
C LEU A 367 20.81 21.68 26.72
N ARG A 368 21.81 22.56 26.83
CA ARG A 368 23.24 22.17 26.74
C ARG A 368 23.66 21.21 27.86
N ALA A 369 23.10 21.36 29.05
CA ALA A 369 23.41 20.50 30.19
C ALA A 369 22.72 19.13 30.09
N PHE A 370 21.50 19.09 29.56
CA PHE A 370 20.64 17.90 29.62
C PHE A 370 20.71 16.99 28.38
N LEU A 371 20.69 17.55 27.18
CA LEU A 371 20.60 16.76 25.94
C LEU A 371 21.75 15.75 25.74
N PRO A 372 23.03 16.05 26.07
CA PRO A 372 24.11 15.07 25.93
C PRO A 372 23.81 13.76 26.68
N ALA A 373 23.44 13.85 27.96
CA ALA A 373 23.17 12.68 28.80
C ALA A 373 21.93 11.89 28.33
N ALA A 374 20.89 12.58 27.87
CA ALA A 374 19.69 11.94 27.31
C ALA A 374 19.99 11.17 26.01
N LEU A 375 20.85 11.71 25.15
CA LEU A 375 21.29 11.05 23.92
C LEU A 375 22.26 9.90 24.22
N GLU A 376 23.21 10.06 25.14
CA GLU A 376 24.14 9.00 25.54
C GLU A 376 23.42 7.78 26.14
N THR A 377 22.30 7.99 26.81
CA THR A 377 21.49 6.92 27.42
C THR A 377 20.44 6.33 26.45
N GLY A 378 20.42 6.75 25.19
CA GLY A 378 19.49 6.22 24.17
C GLY A 378 18.02 6.62 24.37
N GLN A 379 17.75 7.64 25.20
CA GLN A 379 16.40 8.01 25.62
C GLN A 379 15.66 8.87 24.59
N CYS A 380 16.23 9.20 23.43
CA CYS A 380 15.62 10.08 22.45
C CYS A 380 15.03 9.33 21.25
N LEU A 381 13.95 9.90 20.72
CA LEU A 381 13.41 9.65 19.39
C LEU A 381 13.69 10.90 18.55
N VAL A 382 14.70 10.84 17.69
CA VAL A 382 15.13 11.95 16.85
C VAL A 382 14.36 11.89 15.52
N LEU A 383 13.52 12.89 15.27
CA LEU A 383 12.64 12.99 14.12
C LEU A 383 13.16 14.09 13.20
N LEU A 384 13.76 13.72 12.07
CA LEU A 384 14.37 14.64 11.11
C LEU A 384 13.46 14.80 9.90
N ASP A 385 12.82 15.95 9.77
CA ASP A 385 11.90 16.23 8.68
C ASP A 385 12.59 16.90 7.49
N GLY A 386 12.45 16.29 6.32
CA GLY A 386 12.78 16.92 5.03
C GLY A 386 14.27 16.91 4.68
N LEU A 387 14.91 15.74 4.59
CA LEU A 387 16.29 15.63 4.05
C LEU A 387 16.43 16.22 2.63
N ASP A 388 15.33 16.29 1.88
CA ASP A 388 15.27 16.85 0.54
C ASP A 388 15.17 18.39 0.50
N GLU A 389 14.87 19.05 1.63
CA GLU A 389 14.66 20.52 1.69
C GLU A 389 15.95 21.34 1.66
N VAL A 390 17.10 20.69 1.48
CA VAL A 390 18.41 21.32 1.49
C VAL A 390 18.98 21.33 0.08
N ARG A 391 19.59 22.47 -0.26
CA ARG A 391 20.25 22.72 -1.55
C ARG A 391 21.15 21.56 -1.96
N ALA A 392 21.14 21.24 -3.24
CA ALA A 392 21.89 20.12 -3.81
C ALA A 392 23.37 20.11 -3.41
N GLU A 393 23.99 21.30 -3.37
CA GLU A 393 25.41 21.51 -3.11
C GLU A 393 25.78 21.26 -1.64
N GLU A 394 24.88 21.55 -0.71
CA GLU A 394 25.09 21.42 0.74
C GLU A 394 24.63 20.05 1.28
N ARG A 395 23.86 19.31 0.48
CA ARG A 395 23.16 18.09 0.91
C ARG A 395 24.10 16.99 1.39
N GLN A 396 25.18 16.70 0.65
CA GLN A 396 26.12 15.64 1.05
C GLN A 396 26.87 15.97 2.33
N ASP A 397 27.29 17.23 2.51
CA ASP A 397 27.95 17.67 3.73
C ASP A 397 27.01 17.66 4.93
N LEU A 398 25.72 17.92 4.72
CA LEU A 398 24.72 17.80 5.77
C LEU A 398 24.41 16.34 6.11
N TYR A 399 24.35 15.44 5.11
CA TYR A 399 24.12 14.01 5.36
C TYR A 399 25.25 13.45 6.22
N ARG A 400 26.52 13.68 5.84
CA ARG A 400 27.68 13.25 6.64
C ARG A 400 27.63 13.77 8.07
N TRP A 401 27.18 15.02 8.25
CA TRP A 401 27.06 15.65 9.56
C TRP A 401 25.98 15.00 10.43
N ILE A 402 24.82 14.64 9.84
CA ILE A 402 23.74 13.92 10.52
C ILE A 402 24.14 12.46 10.78
N GLU A 403 24.78 11.78 9.83
CA GLU A 403 25.27 10.41 9.96
C GLU A 403 26.30 10.29 11.07
N ALA A 404 27.26 11.23 11.15
CA ALA A 404 28.23 11.28 12.23
C ALA A 404 27.55 11.45 13.61
N PHE A 405 26.54 12.33 13.70
CA PHE A 405 25.75 12.49 14.91
C PHE A 405 24.99 11.21 15.29
N ALA A 406 24.33 10.58 14.32
CA ALA A 406 23.57 9.35 14.55
C ALA A 406 24.47 8.17 14.93
N ALA A 407 25.68 8.10 14.38
CA ALA A 407 26.68 7.09 14.70
C ALA A 407 27.21 7.24 16.14
N VAL A 408 27.42 8.47 16.62
CA VAL A 408 27.83 8.75 18.01
C VAL A 408 26.74 8.34 19.00
N TYR A 409 25.47 8.59 18.66
CA TYR A 409 24.33 8.37 19.55
C TYR A 409 23.43 7.21 19.08
N ALA A 410 24.04 6.07 18.75
CA ALA A 410 23.42 4.95 18.02
C ALA A 410 22.30 4.18 18.75
N ASP A 411 22.11 4.40 20.05
CA ASP A 411 21.05 3.78 20.86
C ASP A 411 19.72 4.56 20.80
N ASN A 412 19.73 5.76 20.22
CA ASN A 412 18.51 6.54 19.96
C ASN A 412 17.83 6.08 18.67
N ARG A 413 16.49 6.20 18.60
CA ARG A 413 15.78 5.98 17.33
C ARG A 413 15.91 7.21 16.46
N PHE A 414 16.19 7.00 15.19
CA PHE A 414 16.16 8.02 14.16
C PHE A 414 15.04 7.72 13.18
N ILE A 415 14.15 8.68 12.96
CA ILE A 415 13.17 8.61 11.88
C ILE A 415 13.37 9.83 11.01
N VAL A 416 13.60 9.57 9.73
CA VAL A 416 14.00 10.61 8.79
C VAL A 416 13.07 10.57 7.58
N THR A 417 12.58 11.72 7.15
CA THR A 417 11.74 11.81 5.95
C THR A 417 12.52 12.36 4.76
N SER A 418 12.21 11.85 3.57
CA SER A 418 12.74 12.37 2.31
C SER A 418 11.77 12.13 1.16
N ARG A 419 11.98 12.79 0.02
CA ARG A 419 11.34 12.41 -1.25
C ARG A 419 12.01 11.16 -1.86
N HIS A 420 11.28 10.43 -2.70
CA HIS A 420 11.87 9.35 -3.51
C HIS A 420 12.94 9.87 -4.47
N VAL A 421 12.62 10.97 -5.15
CA VAL A 421 13.51 11.56 -6.16
C VAL A 421 14.55 12.44 -5.49
N GLY A 422 15.83 12.17 -5.76
CA GLY A 422 16.96 12.90 -5.20
C GLY A 422 17.45 12.41 -3.83
N TYR A 423 16.81 11.40 -3.25
CA TYR A 423 17.33 10.68 -2.11
C TYR A 423 18.42 9.70 -2.57
N THR A 424 19.60 9.80 -1.98
CA THR A 424 20.79 9.02 -2.35
C THR A 424 21.14 7.94 -1.33
N GLY A 425 20.37 7.82 -0.25
CA GLY A 425 20.69 7.00 0.92
C GLY A 425 21.27 7.84 2.06
N ILE A 426 20.80 7.61 3.28
CA ILE A 426 21.43 8.09 4.52
C ILE A 426 21.76 6.89 5.41
N GLU A 427 22.96 6.88 5.98
CA GLU A 427 23.42 5.81 6.88
C GLU A 427 23.02 6.07 8.32
N LEU A 428 21.99 5.35 8.79
CA LEU A 428 21.48 5.44 10.15
C LEU A 428 21.64 4.12 10.90
N PRO A 429 21.78 4.14 12.24
CA PRO A 429 21.93 2.93 13.05
C PRO A 429 20.75 1.96 12.92
N ARG A 430 21.00 0.75 12.40
CA ARG A 430 20.00 -0.33 12.28
C ARG A 430 18.72 0.14 11.56
N SER A 431 18.89 0.90 10.49
CA SER A 431 17.78 1.52 9.75
C SER A 431 17.20 0.63 8.65
N SER A 432 15.95 0.92 8.30
CA SER A 432 15.28 0.40 7.11
C SER A 432 14.58 1.52 6.35
N GLU A 433 14.36 1.33 5.05
CA GLU A 433 13.77 2.34 4.18
C GLU A 433 12.37 1.90 3.74
N TRP A 434 11.40 2.79 3.87
CA TRP A 434 9.98 2.53 3.61
C TRP A 434 9.36 3.66 2.81
N ALA A 435 8.49 3.33 1.86
CA ALA A 435 7.73 4.28 1.08
C ALA A 435 6.32 4.45 1.67
N LEU A 436 5.86 5.68 1.89
CA LEU A 436 4.46 5.97 2.23
C LEU A 436 3.56 5.75 1.03
N LEU A 437 2.50 4.99 1.26
CA LEU A 437 1.45 4.75 0.28
C LEU A 437 0.38 5.84 0.33
N PRO A 438 -0.39 6.05 -0.76
CA PRO A 438 -1.55 6.94 -0.76
C PRO A 438 -2.60 6.54 0.30
N LEU A 439 -3.46 7.48 0.69
CA LEU A 439 -4.58 7.21 1.61
C LEU A 439 -5.48 6.12 1.04
N THR A 440 -5.96 5.25 1.93
CA THR A 440 -7.02 4.29 1.63
C THR A 440 -8.38 5.01 1.59
N ASP A 441 -9.37 4.41 0.94
CA ASP A 441 -10.72 4.99 0.87
C ASP A 441 -11.35 5.13 2.28
N ALA A 442 -10.99 4.25 3.22
CA ALA A 442 -11.40 4.34 4.63
C ALA A 442 -10.77 5.55 5.34
N GLN A 443 -9.48 5.80 5.12
CA GLN A 443 -8.78 6.98 5.65
C GLN A 443 -9.31 8.28 5.05
N VAL A 444 -9.71 8.26 3.76
CA VAL A 444 -10.40 9.39 3.11
C VAL A 444 -11.73 9.69 3.80
N ASP A 445 -12.57 8.67 4.05
CA ASP A 445 -13.83 8.84 4.79
C ASP A 445 -13.58 9.41 6.19
N HIS A 446 -12.68 8.78 6.96
CA HIS A 446 -12.35 9.21 8.31
C HIS A 446 -11.93 10.69 8.34
N TYR A 447 -10.98 11.08 7.50
CA TYR A 447 -10.51 12.46 7.42
C TYR A 447 -11.65 13.43 7.12
N VAL A 448 -12.46 13.15 6.09
CA VAL A 448 -13.56 14.03 5.68
C VAL A 448 -14.60 14.17 6.78
N ARG A 449 -14.96 13.06 7.43
CA ARG A 449 -15.93 13.04 8.53
C ARG A 449 -15.46 13.84 9.72
N THR A 450 -14.23 13.61 10.17
CA THR A 450 -13.65 14.33 11.31
C THR A 450 -13.51 15.81 10.97
N PHE A 451 -13.05 16.15 9.75
CA PHE A 451 -13.00 17.53 9.27
C PHE A 451 -14.36 18.23 9.41
N HIS A 452 -15.44 17.68 8.85
CA HIS A 452 -16.75 18.34 8.90
C HIS A 452 -17.28 18.48 10.32
N ARG A 453 -17.10 17.48 11.19
CA ARG A 453 -17.56 17.53 12.58
C ARG A 453 -16.85 18.63 13.37
N HIS A 454 -15.53 18.71 13.27
CA HIS A 454 -14.75 19.76 13.94
C HIS A 454 -15.01 21.14 13.35
N TYR A 455 -15.16 21.22 12.03
CA TYR A 455 -15.51 22.48 11.36
C TYR A 455 -16.87 23.01 11.82
N MET A 456 -17.89 22.14 11.85
CA MET A 456 -19.23 22.51 12.33
C MET A 456 -19.23 22.92 13.80
N ALA A 457 -18.55 22.17 14.66
CA ALA A 457 -18.43 22.50 16.08
C ALA A 457 -17.81 23.89 16.29
N TRP A 458 -16.77 24.22 15.52
CA TRP A 458 -16.13 25.53 15.56
C TRP A 458 -17.02 26.65 15.00
N GLU A 459 -17.70 26.42 13.88
CA GLU A 459 -18.50 27.45 13.21
C GLU A 459 -19.75 27.84 14.01
N LEU A 460 -20.44 26.84 14.56
CA LEU A 460 -21.72 27.01 15.26
C LEU A 460 -21.54 27.15 16.77
N GLY A 461 -20.36 26.82 17.31
CA GLY A 461 -20.12 26.75 18.75
C GLY A 461 -20.85 25.60 19.45
N VAL A 462 -21.48 24.69 18.70
CA VAL A 462 -22.22 23.51 19.17
C VAL A 462 -21.95 22.33 18.24
N ARG A 463 -21.99 21.10 18.77
CA ARG A 463 -21.86 19.89 17.94
C ARG A 463 -23.17 19.60 17.21
N GLU A 464 -23.14 19.69 15.87
CA GLU A 464 -24.23 19.28 14.96
C GLU A 464 -23.79 18.10 14.08
N ASP A 465 -23.57 16.93 14.70
CA ASP A 465 -23.00 15.77 14.03
C ASP A 465 -23.85 15.29 12.82
N ALA A 466 -25.18 15.43 12.87
CA ALA A 466 -26.08 15.05 11.77
C ALA A 466 -25.86 15.87 10.49
N ARG A 467 -25.64 17.18 10.63
CA ARG A 467 -25.37 18.08 9.49
C ARG A 467 -23.95 17.86 8.95
N ALA A 468 -22.98 17.64 9.84
CA ALA A 468 -21.62 17.28 9.46
C ALA A 468 -21.59 15.95 8.67
N ASP A 469 -22.37 14.95 9.08
CA ASP A 469 -22.48 13.67 8.39
C ASP A 469 -23.18 13.82 7.01
N GLU A 470 -24.12 14.75 6.86
CA GLU A 470 -24.71 15.08 5.55
C GLU A 470 -23.68 15.73 4.60
N GLU A 471 -22.89 16.70 5.07
CA GLU A 471 -21.82 17.31 4.26
C GLU A 471 -20.74 16.30 3.87
N THR A 472 -20.38 15.42 4.81
CA THR A 472 -19.47 14.28 4.60
C THR A 472 -19.97 13.38 3.48
N HIS A 473 -21.24 12.94 3.56
CA HIS A 473 -21.81 12.07 2.55
C HIS A 473 -21.87 12.75 1.18
N ARG A 474 -22.18 14.05 1.13
CA ARG A 474 -22.17 14.81 -0.14
C ARG A 474 -20.77 14.84 -0.77
N LEU A 475 -19.71 15.05 0.02
CA LEU A 475 -18.34 15.07 -0.49
C LEU A 475 -17.90 13.70 -1.00
N LEU A 476 -18.09 12.66 -0.19
CA LEU A 476 -17.67 11.31 -0.54
C LEU A 476 -18.41 10.80 -1.77
N THR A 477 -19.71 11.11 -1.92
CA THR A 477 -20.45 10.82 -3.16
C THR A 477 -19.84 11.54 -4.37
N ALA A 478 -19.45 12.82 -4.22
CA ALA A 478 -18.84 13.58 -5.31
C ALA A 478 -17.45 13.04 -5.70
N ILE A 479 -16.62 12.67 -4.71
CA ILE A 479 -15.31 12.04 -4.92
C ILE A 479 -15.49 10.67 -5.61
N GLY A 480 -16.38 9.83 -5.10
CA GLY A 480 -16.64 8.49 -5.65
C GLY A 480 -17.25 8.49 -7.05
N ALA A 481 -17.99 9.54 -7.43
CA ALA A 481 -18.55 9.67 -8.77
C ALA A 481 -17.49 9.95 -9.85
N ASN A 482 -16.27 10.38 -9.50
CA ASN A 482 -15.23 10.76 -10.44
C ASN A 482 -13.90 10.06 -10.10
N GLN A 483 -13.52 9.06 -10.90
CA GLN A 483 -12.33 8.23 -10.65
C GLN A 483 -11.02 9.05 -10.54
N ARG A 484 -10.90 10.16 -11.27
CA ARG A 484 -9.72 11.03 -11.21
C ARG A 484 -9.70 11.86 -9.93
N LEU A 485 -10.86 12.33 -9.50
CA LEU A 485 -11.01 13.01 -8.22
C LEU A 485 -10.75 12.05 -7.05
N ALA A 486 -11.20 10.80 -7.14
CA ALA A 486 -10.87 9.75 -6.18
C ALA A 486 -9.36 9.50 -6.12
N GLY A 487 -8.67 9.43 -7.26
CA GLY A 487 -7.21 9.33 -7.29
C GLY A 487 -6.50 10.51 -6.62
N LEU A 488 -7.01 11.74 -6.85
CA LEU A 488 -6.50 12.96 -6.23
C LEU A 488 -6.72 12.99 -4.71
N ALA A 489 -7.91 12.57 -4.27
CA ALA A 489 -8.31 12.51 -2.86
C ALA A 489 -7.47 11.52 -2.03
N ARG A 490 -6.73 10.61 -2.67
CA ARG A 490 -5.77 9.74 -1.97
C ARG A 490 -4.48 10.44 -1.57
N ASN A 491 -4.24 11.67 -2.05
CA ASN A 491 -3.16 12.53 -1.57
C ASN A 491 -3.70 13.42 -0.41
N PRO A 492 -3.17 13.31 0.82
CA PRO A 492 -3.66 14.07 1.98
C PRO A 492 -3.77 15.58 1.78
N PHE A 493 -2.80 16.20 1.10
CA PHE A 493 -2.83 17.63 0.82
C PHE A 493 -4.03 17.99 -0.08
N LEU A 494 -4.25 17.21 -1.14
CA LEU A 494 -5.33 17.46 -2.09
C LEU A 494 -6.70 17.13 -1.50
N LEU A 495 -6.79 16.11 -0.65
CA LEU A 495 -8.01 15.82 0.12
C LEU A 495 -8.38 16.99 1.03
N SER A 496 -7.40 17.52 1.76
CA SER A 496 -7.58 18.71 2.60
C SER A 496 -8.04 19.91 1.79
N ALA A 497 -7.53 20.05 0.56
CA ALA A 497 -7.95 21.10 -0.34
C ALA A 497 -9.41 20.94 -0.79
N LEU A 498 -9.82 19.71 -1.13
CA LEU A 498 -11.19 19.39 -1.53
C LEU A 498 -12.21 19.70 -0.43
N THR A 499 -11.90 19.32 0.82
CA THR A 499 -12.79 19.60 1.96
C THR A 499 -12.96 21.10 2.18
N LEU A 500 -11.88 21.89 2.07
CA LEU A 500 -11.92 23.35 2.19
C LEU A 500 -12.71 24.00 1.05
N VAL A 501 -12.52 23.55 -0.20
CA VAL A 501 -13.24 24.06 -1.38
C VAL A 501 -14.73 23.82 -1.26
N GLN A 502 -15.14 22.59 -0.93
CA GLN A 502 -16.55 22.28 -0.76
C GLN A 502 -17.17 23.16 0.34
N ARG A 503 -16.42 23.42 1.42
CA ARG A 503 -16.89 24.27 2.51
C ARG A 503 -17.01 25.74 2.10
N ALA A 504 -16.10 26.25 1.29
CA ALA A 504 -16.15 27.62 0.79
C ALA A 504 -17.29 27.83 -0.22
N GLU A 505 -17.48 26.88 -1.14
CA GLU A 505 -18.42 27.00 -2.27
C GLU A 505 -19.78 26.34 -2.01
N GLY A 506 -19.95 25.67 -0.86
CA GLY A 506 -21.13 24.88 -0.50
C GLY A 506 -21.28 23.55 -1.26
N ARG A 507 -20.64 23.40 -2.42
CA ARG A 507 -20.56 22.16 -3.20
C ARG A 507 -19.28 22.16 -4.03
N LEU A 508 -18.74 20.97 -4.31
CA LEU A 508 -17.66 20.86 -5.29
C LEU A 508 -18.16 21.28 -6.69
N PRO A 509 -17.30 21.96 -7.48
CA PRO A 509 -17.55 22.13 -8.90
C PRO A 509 -17.80 20.77 -9.56
N ARG A 510 -18.81 20.70 -10.44
CA ARG A 510 -19.18 19.45 -11.13
C ARG A 510 -18.13 19.01 -12.15
N HIS A 511 -17.35 19.97 -12.65
CA HIS A 511 -16.37 19.75 -13.70
C HIS A 511 -14.95 19.91 -13.15
N ARG A 512 -14.08 18.95 -13.48
CA ARG A 512 -12.71 18.90 -12.93
C ARG A 512 -11.87 20.13 -13.27
N VAL A 513 -12.08 20.73 -14.45
CA VAL A 513 -11.34 21.93 -14.87
C VAL A 513 -11.60 23.13 -13.96
N GLN A 514 -12.84 23.31 -13.50
CA GLN A 514 -13.19 24.40 -12.57
C GLN A 514 -12.58 24.18 -11.20
N LEU A 515 -12.48 22.92 -10.78
CA LEU A 515 -11.83 22.55 -9.54
C LEU A 515 -10.31 22.82 -9.60
N TYR A 516 -9.64 22.45 -10.69
CA TYR A 516 -8.22 22.75 -10.89
C TYR A 516 -7.96 24.26 -10.99
N GLU A 517 -8.83 25.01 -11.68
CA GLU A 517 -8.76 26.46 -11.72
C GLU A 517 -8.89 27.07 -10.33
N LEU A 518 -9.87 26.63 -9.54
CA LEU A 518 -10.06 27.12 -8.17
C LEU A 518 -8.84 26.83 -7.29
N PHE A 519 -8.24 25.64 -7.40
CA PHE A 519 -7.02 25.33 -6.67
C PHE A 519 -5.83 26.17 -7.13
N ALA A 520 -5.61 26.26 -8.44
CA ALA A 520 -4.52 27.07 -9.00
C ALA A 520 -4.65 28.54 -8.59
N ARG A 521 -5.87 29.09 -8.64
CA ARG A 521 -6.20 30.44 -8.19
C ARG A 521 -5.97 30.61 -6.69
N ALA A 522 -6.49 29.73 -5.84
CA ALA A 522 -6.36 29.83 -4.39
C ALA A 522 -4.90 29.74 -3.90
N LEU A 523 -4.09 28.86 -4.52
CA LEU A 523 -2.66 28.77 -4.27
C LEU A 523 -1.97 30.09 -4.63
N CYS A 524 -2.26 30.63 -5.82
CA CYS A 524 -1.69 31.91 -6.27
C CYS A 524 -2.22 33.14 -5.50
N GLU A 525 -3.45 33.14 -5.00
CA GLU A 525 -4.01 34.26 -4.21
C GLU A 525 -3.43 34.30 -2.78
N THR A 526 -3.11 33.14 -2.20
CA THR A 526 -2.41 33.06 -0.90
C THR A 526 -1.04 33.76 -0.95
N TRP A 527 -0.41 33.78 -2.13
CA TRP A 527 0.82 34.53 -2.41
C TRP A 527 0.66 36.05 -2.21
N GLY A 528 -0.45 36.64 -2.70
CA GLY A 528 -0.71 38.08 -2.58
C GLY A 528 -0.85 38.55 -1.12
N GLN A 529 -1.46 37.71 -0.26
CA GLN A 529 -1.71 38.05 1.14
C GLN A 529 -0.51 37.82 2.07
N ALA A 530 0.33 36.80 1.84
CA ALA A 530 1.51 36.51 2.65
C ALA A 530 2.50 37.71 2.66
N ARG A 531 2.59 38.46 1.55
CA ARG A 531 3.43 39.66 1.45
C ARG A 531 2.98 40.82 2.36
N ARG A 532 1.66 41.01 2.58
CA ARG A 532 1.13 42.10 3.42
C ARG A 532 1.44 41.93 4.91
N LEU A 533 1.62 40.70 5.36
CA LEU A 533 1.91 40.38 6.77
C LEU A 533 3.40 40.53 7.11
N VAL A 534 4.29 40.46 6.12
CA VAL A 534 5.75 40.50 6.31
C VAL A 534 6.34 41.89 5.97
N ALA A 535 5.74 42.64 5.03
CA ALA A 535 6.31 43.90 4.53
C ALA A 535 5.90 45.18 5.28
N GLY A 536 4.98 45.12 6.25
CA GLY A 536 4.37 46.33 6.81
C GLY A 536 3.48 47.06 5.79
N GLN A 537 2.60 47.93 6.25
CA GLN A 537 1.48 48.48 5.45
C GLN A 537 1.87 49.43 4.29
N ASP A 538 3.15 49.60 3.96
CA ASP A 538 3.65 50.70 3.11
C ASP A 538 4.31 50.28 1.77
N THR A 539 4.26 49.01 1.35
CA THR A 539 4.74 48.64 -0.01
C THR A 539 3.61 48.67 -1.05
N SER A 540 3.62 49.70 -1.90
CA SER A 540 2.67 49.96 -3.00
C SER A 540 2.86 49.09 -4.25
N GLU A 541 3.40 47.87 -4.14
CA GLU A 541 3.54 46.97 -5.29
C GLU A 541 2.28 46.09 -5.44
N PRO A 542 1.71 45.95 -6.66
CA PRO A 542 0.43 45.28 -6.86
C PRO A 542 0.45 43.79 -6.47
N ASP A 543 -0.70 43.28 -6.01
CA ASP A 543 -0.95 41.85 -5.80
C ASP A 543 -0.54 41.07 -7.05
N LEU A 544 0.05 39.88 -6.87
CA LEU A 544 0.32 39.01 -8.01
C LEU A 544 -1.02 38.48 -8.54
N ASP A 545 -1.46 39.09 -9.63
CA ASP A 545 -2.74 38.79 -10.25
C ASP A 545 -2.65 37.40 -10.91
N TYR A 546 -3.53 36.49 -10.50
CA TYR A 546 -3.55 35.12 -11.01
C TYR A 546 -3.65 35.10 -12.55
N GLU A 547 -4.47 35.96 -13.13
CA GLU A 547 -4.77 36.00 -14.57
C GLU A 547 -3.70 36.78 -15.35
N GLN A 548 -3.21 37.89 -14.79
CA GLN A 548 -2.28 38.79 -15.49
C GLN A 548 -0.80 38.46 -15.26
N GLU A 549 -0.48 37.64 -14.26
CA GLU A 549 0.90 37.38 -13.83
C GLU A 549 1.18 35.89 -13.59
N ALA A 550 0.46 35.22 -12.70
CA ALA A 550 0.76 33.80 -12.39
C ALA A 550 0.54 32.88 -13.61
N LEU A 551 -0.64 32.99 -14.24
CA LEU A 551 -1.08 32.09 -15.30
C LEU A 551 -0.19 32.18 -16.55
N PRO A 552 0.18 33.37 -17.08
CA PRO A 552 1.08 33.46 -18.22
C PRO A 552 2.47 32.87 -17.95
N ILE A 553 3.04 33.12 -16.76
CA ILE A 553 4.38 32.64 -16.40
C ILE A 553 4.38 31.12 -16.18
N LEU A 554 3.45 30.62 -15.35
CA LEU A 554 3.33 29.20 -15.07
C LEU A 554 2.87 28.41 -16.28
N GLY A 555 2.02 28.98 -17.14
CA GLY A 555 1.57 28.36 -18.38
C GLY A 555 2.71 28.10 -19.36
N ARG A 556 3.60 29.09 -19.55
CA ARG A 556 4.80 28.93 -20.38
C ARG A 556 5.77 27.91 -19.81
N LEU A 557 6.00 27.94 -18.49
CA LEU A 557 6.83 26.94 -17.82
C LEU A 557 6.23 25.54 -17.98
N ALA A 558 4.92 25.40 -17.75
CA ALA A 558 4.22 24.14 -17.87
C ALA A 558 4.32 23.57 -19.29
N LEU A 559 4.10 24.41 -20.32
CA LEU A 559 4.22 24.03 -21.73
C LEU A 559 5.64 23.57 -22.07
N ALA A 560 6.65 24.38 -21.75
CA ALA A 560 8.05 24.03 -22.01
C ALA A 560 8.47 22.73 -21.32
N MET A 561 8.05 22.54 -20.06
CA MET A 561 8.28 21.28 -19.34
C MET A 561 7.48 20.12 -19.93
N HIS A 562 6.27 20.38 -20.46
CA HIS A 562 5.43 19.34 -21.03
C HIS A 562 6.05 18.80 -22.33
N GLU A 563 6.63 19.67 -23.14
CA GLU A 563 7.31 19.33 -24.39
C GLU A 563 8.69 18.69 -24.14
N ALA A 564 9.53 19.32 -23.31
CA ALA A 564 10.93 18.92 -23.15
C ALA A 564 11.17 17.81 -22.10
N HIS A 565 10.26 17.66 -21.13
CA HIS A 565 10.48 16.80 -19.95
C HIS A 565 9.30 15.83 -19.71
N PRO A 566 9.29 14.66 -20.37
CA PRO A 566 8.23 13.65 -20.27
C PRO A 566 7.88 13.17 -18.86
N THR A 567 8.80 13.28 -17.91
CA THR A 567 8.58 12.90 -16.50
C THR A 567 7.86 13.98 -15.69
N GLY A 568 7.66 15.19 -16.25
CA GLY A 568 7.14 16.35 -15.52
C GLY A 568 8.17 16.98 -14.57
N VAL A 569 9.44 16.60 -14.72
CA VAL A 569 10.56 17.07 -13.90
C VAL A 569 11.65 17.63 -14.80
N ALA A 570 12.03 18.89 -14.57
CA ALA A 570 13.02 19.62 -15.35
C ALA A 570 14.18 20.11 -14.47
N PRO A 571 15.41 20.19 -14.99
CA PRO A 571 16.54 20.79 -14.26
C PRO A 571 16.24 22.24 -13.88
N GLU A 572 16.76 22.70 -12.73
CA GLU A 572 16.58 24.07 -12.24
C GLU A 572 17.06 25.10 -13.24
N ALA A 573 18.19 24.84 -13.91
CA ALA A 573 18.70 25.71 -14.96
C ALA A 573 17.70 25.89 -16.10
N PHE A 574 16.98 24.82 -16.50
CA PHE A 574 15.93 24.89 -17.49
C PHE A 574 14.76 25.73 -16.97
N VAL A 575 14.28 25.44 -15.76
CA VAL A 575 13.16 26.17 -15.14
C VAL A 575 13.46 27.66 -15.01
N LEU A 576 14.64 28.02 -14.50
CA LEU A 576 15.06 29.42 -14.37
C LEU A 576 15.16 30.11 -15.73
N THR A 577 15.70 29.43 -16.75
CA THR A 577 15.80 29.99 -18.11
C THR A 577 14.42 30.22 -18.73
N THR A 578 13.50 29.27 -18.55
CA THR A 578 12.12 29.40 -19.04
C THR A 578 11.37 30.51 -18.30
N LEU A 579 11.51 30.58 -16.97
CA LEU A 579 10.93 31.66 -16.16
C LEU A 579 11.51 33.02 -16.57
N GLU A 580 12.82 33.14 -16.76
CA GLU A 580 13.48 34.35 -17.21
C GLU A 580 12.95 34.80 -18.59
N SER A 581 12.80 33.87 -19.53
CA SER A 581 12.22 34.15 -20.85
C SER A 581 10.77 34.59 -20.74
N ALA A 582 9.96 33.91 -19.93
CA ALA A 582 8.57 34.29 -19.70
C ALA A 582 8.45 35.71 -19.11
N MET A 583 9.29 36.06 -18.14
CA MET A 583 9.33 37.40 -17.55
C MET A 583 9.72 38.48 -18.56
N ARG A 584 10.71 38.20 -19.43
CA ARG A 584 11.15 39.13 -20.49
C ARG A 584 10.06 39.37 -21.53
N ASP A 585 9.47 38.30 -22.04
CA ASP A 585 8.47 38.38 -23.11
C ASP A 585 7.15 39.04 -22.65
N LEU A 586 6.84 38.94 -21.36
CA LEU A 586 5.72 39.65 -20.74
C LEU A 586 6.06 41.12 -20.41
N GLY A 587 7.26 41.59 -20.72
CA GLY A 587 7.72 42.95 -20.45
C GLY A 587 7.84 43.29 -18.96
N ARG A 588 8.03 42.28 -18.10
CA ARG A 588 8.00 42.44 -16.63
C ARG A 588 9.37 42.76 -16.03
N ALA A 589 10.45 42.27 -16.66
CA ALA A 589 11.82 42.51 -16.24
C ALA A 589 12.79 42.33 -17.42
N GLU A 590 13.90 43.06 -17.44
CA GLU A 590 14.92 42.95 -18.49
C GLU A 590 16.31 42.59 -17.93
N GLY A 591 17.18 42.06 -18.78
CA GLY A 591 18.59 41.77 -18.44
C GLY A 591 18.76 40.97 -17.15
N ASP A 592 19.60 41.46 -16.24
CA ASP A 592 19.88 40.79 -14.96
C ASP A 592 18.74 40.93 -13.93
N GLU A 593 17.77 41.83 -14.16
CA GLU A 593 16.55 41.90 -13.35
C GLU A 593 15.67 40.67 -13.60
N ALA A 594 15.52 40.24 -14.85
CA ALA A 594 14.74 39.04 -15.20
C ALA A 594 15.28 37.78 -14.52
N LYS A 595 16.62 37.63 -14.45
CA LYS A 595 17.27 36.53 -13.72
C LYS A 595 16.97 36.55 -12.22
N ARG A 596 17.00 37.73 -11.60
CA ARG A 596 16.68 37.88 -10.17
C ARG A 596 15.21 37.59 -9.91
N ALA A 597 14.32 38.14 -10.74
CA ALA A 597 12.89 37.91 -10.67
C ALA A 597 12.53 36.42 -10.86
N ALA A 598 13.16 35.73 -11.82
CA ALA A 598 12.95 34.30 -12.05
C ALA A 598 13.36 33.43 -10.84
N ARG A 599 14.52 33.70 -10.22
CA ARG A 599 14.95 32.99 -9.00
C ARG A 599 14.01 33.26 -7.83
N GLU A 600 13.60 34.51 -7.65
CA GLU A 600 12.69 34.87 -6.58
C GLU A 600 11.28 34.27 -6.79
N PHE A 601 10.81 34.22 -8.04
CA PHE A 601 9.59 33.53 -8.42
C PHE A 601 9.67 32.04 -8.08
N LEU A 602 10.74 31.35 -8.50
CA LEU A 602 10.93 29.92 -8.25
C LEU A 602 10.98 29.62 -6.75
N ARG A 603 11.74 30.41 -5.98
CA ARG A 603 11.83 30.31 -4.53
C ARG A 603 10.45 30.44 -3.89
N LYS A 604 9.68 31.47 -4.25
CA LYS A 604 8.32 31.71 -3.72
C LYS A 604 7.32 30.61 -4.12
N ALA A 605 7.32 30.23 -5.40
CA ALA A 605 6.46 29.17 -5.92
C ALA A 605 6.75 27.80 -5.29
N GLY A 606 7.99 27.57 -4.87
CA GLY A 606 8.47 26.37 -4.19
C GLY A 606 8.23 26.35 -2.67
N GLU A 607 8.60 27.41 -1.97
CA GLU A 607 8.62 27.46 -0.51
C GLU A 607 7.31 27.97 0.10
N GLU A 608 6.65 28.94 -0.53
CA GLU A 608 5.50 29.66 0.05
C GLU A 608 4.16 29.16 -0.52
N VAL A 609 4.10 28.91 -1.82
CA VAL A 609 2.87 28.51 -2.53
C VAL A 609 2.79 27.00 -2.77
N GLN A 610 3.93 26.31 -2.83
CA GLN A 610 4.06 24.87 -3.14
C GLN A 610 3.38 24.42 -4.43
N ILE A 611 3.25 25.30 -5.42
CA ILE A 611 2.73 24.96 -6.76
C ILE A 611 3.80 24.32 -7.63
N LEU A 612 5.05 24.72 -7.42
CA LEU A 612 6.25 24.06 -7.90
C LEU A 612 6.92 23.35 -6.72
N VAL A 613 7.61 22.25 -7.00
CA VAL A 613 8.24 21.41 -6.00
C VAL A 613 9.55 20.86 -6.56
N GLU A 614 10.61 20.94 -5.75
CA GLU A 614 11.90 20.35 -6.09
C GLU A 614 11.81 18.80 -6.07
N ARG A 615 11.94 18.16 -7.23
CA ARG A 615 11.89 16.71 -7.43
C ARG A 615 13.33 16.16 -7.49
N GLY A 616 14.08 16.38 -6.42
CA GLY A 616 15.49 16.02 -6.28
C GLY A 616 16.45 17.18 -6.58
N ALA A 617 17.73 16.99 -6.26
CA ALA A 617 18.76 18.06 -6.30
C ALA A 617 18.74 18.87 -7.60
N GLY A 618 18.32 20.14 -7.51
CA GLY A 618 18.32 21.05 -8.65
C GLY A 618 17.39 20.58 -9.78
N ALA A 619 16.31 19.90 -9.46
CA ALA A 619 15.29 19.44 -10.41
C ALA A 619 13.90 19.82 -9.88
N TRP A 620 13.02 20.30 -10.74
CA TRP A 620 11.76 20.94 -10.36
C TRP A 620 10.59 20.36 -11.17
N GLY A 621 9.44 20.23 -10.52
CA GLY A 621 8.18 19.77 -11.10
C GLY A 621 7.00 20.55 -10.55
N PHE A 622 5.82 20.42 -11.15
CA PHE A 622 4.59 20.88 -10.52
C PHE A 622 4.21 19.97 -9.34
N LEU A 623 3.40 20.49 -8.41
CA LEU A 623 2.88 19.76 -7.26
C LEU A 623 2.27 18.40 -7.65
N HIS A 624 1.49 18.42 -8.72
CA HIS A 624 0.94 17.23 -9.36
C HIS A 624 1.02 17.41 -10.89
N LEU A 625 1.18 16.31 -11.64
CA LEU A 625 1.24 16.37 -13.10
C LEU A 625 -0.01 17.03 -13.69
N THR A 626 -1.17 16.80 -13.09
CA THR A 626 -2.42 17.42 -13.55
C THR A 626 -2.47 18.94 -13.36
N PHE A 627 -1.71 19.51 -12.41
CA PHE A 627 -1.54 20.96 -12.36
C PHE A 627 -0.69 21.45 -13.54
N GLN A 628 0.38 20.73 -13.89
CA GLN A 628 1.12 21.04 -15.10
C GLN A 628 0.21 20.99 -16.32
N GLU A 629 -0.54 19.89 -16.53
CA GLU A 629 -1.47 19.74 -17.67
C GLU A 629 -2.54 20.83 -17.70
N PHE A 630 -3.05 21.25 -16.53
CA PHE A 630 -3.96 22.38 -16.40
C PHE A 630 -3.30 23.71 -16.83
N PHE A 631 -2.10 24.01 -16.33
CA PHE A 631 -1.38 25.24 -16.69
C PHE A 631 -0.96 25.25 -18.18
N VAL A 632 -0.65 24.11 -18.79
CA VAL A 632 -0.46 24.01 -20.24
C VAL A 632 -1.74 24.46 -20.95
N ALA A 633 -2.88 23.83 -20.62
CA ALA A 633 -4.15 24.12 -21.29
C ALA A 633 -4.58 25.58 -21.09
N ALA A 634 -4.55 26.08 -19.86
CA ALA A 634 -4.98 27.43 -19.52
C ALA A 634 -3.99 28.50 -20.04
N GLY A 635 -2.68 28.21 -20.04
CA GLY A 635 -1.65 29.07 -20.63
C GLY A 635 -1.77 29.21 -22.14
N LEU A 636 -1.97 28.09 -22.85
CA LEU A 636 -2.23 28.11 -24.30
C LEU A 636 -3.49 28.91 -24.66
N HIS A 637 -4.49 28.87 -23.81
CA HIS A 637 -5.71 29.69 -23.94
C HIS A 637 -5.46 31.18 -23.70
N ALA A 638 -4.59 31.53 -22.75
CA ALA A 638 -4.18 32.91 -22.50
C ALA A 638 -3.34 33.50 -23.65
N GLU A 639 -2.57 32.66 -24.34
CA GLU A 639 -1.80 33.05 -25.53
C GLU A 639 -2.59 32.92 -26.86
N GLU A 640 -3.86 32.51 -26.82
CA GLU A 640 -4.68 32.23 -28.02
C GLU A 640 -4.08 31.17 -28.98
N ARG A 641 -3.24 30.27 -28.45
CA ARG A 641 -2.52 29.21 -29.21
C ARG A 641 -3.08 27.81 -28.99
N PHE A 642 -4.13 27.66 -28.18
CA PHE A 642 -4.68 26.35 -27.83
C PHE A 642 -5.05 25.51 -29.05
N GLU A 643 -5.82 26.05 -30.00
CA GLU A 643 -6.31 25.27 -31.15
C GLU A 643 -5.16 24.77 -32.04
N GLU A 644 -4.18 25.63 -32.34
CA GLU A 644 -3.00 25.28 -33.14
C GLU A 644 -2.20 24.13 -32.52
N VAL A 645 -1.82 24.28 -31.25
CA VAL A 645 -1.00 23.28 -30.53
C VAL A 645 -1.80 22.00 -30.28
N ALA A 646 -3.09 22.13 -29.96
CA ALA A 646 -3.97 20.99 -29.73
C ALA A 646 -4.14 20.11 -30.97
N LEU A 647 -4.25 20.70 -32.16
CA LEU A 647 -4.35 19.95 -33.42
C LEU A 647 -3.03 19.28 -33.78
N ALA A 648 -1.89 19.92 -33.50
CA ALA A 648 -0.57 19.34 -33.75
C ALA A 648 -0.31 18.06 -32.92
N HIS A 649 -0.86 17.99 -31.70
CA HIS A 649 -0.62 16.89 -30.75
C HIS A 649 -1.83 15.98 -30.52
N LEU A 650 -2.81 16.01 -31.43
CA LEU A 650 -4.14 15.45 -31.23
C LEU A 650 -4.15 13.97 -30.79
N PHE A 651 -3.25 13.15 -31.34
CA PHE A 651 -3.21 11.70 -31.10
C PHE A 651 -2.07 11.24 -30.18
N GLU A 652 -1.38 12.19 -29.54
CA GLU A 652 -0.33 11.90 -28.57
C GLU A 652 -0.93 11.63 -27.19
N PRO A 653 -0.70 10.44 -26.59
CA PRO A 653 -1.32 10.08 -25.31
C PRO A 653 -1.02 11.04 -24.15
N ARG A 654 0.10 11.78 -24.22
CA ARG A 654 0.53 12.75 -23.22
C ARG A 654 -0.32 14.03 -23.24
N TRP A 655 -0.83 14.41 -24.41
CA TRP A 655 -1.62 15.62 -24.61
C TRP A 655 -3.11 15.40 -24.39
N GLU A 656 -3.57 14.15 -24.32
CA GLU A 656 -4.99 13.81 -24.12
C GLU A 656 -5.62 14.60 -22.96
N GLU A 657 -4.93 14.72 -21.81
CA GLU A 657 -5.48 15.45 -20.68
C GLU A 657 -5.43 16.98 -20.86
N VAL A 658 -4.38 17.51 -21.49
CA VAL A 658 -4.29 18.92 -21.85
C VAL A 658 -5.44 19.32 -22.77
N LEU A 659 -5.74 18.49 -23.78
CA LEU A 659 -6.84 18.71 -24.72
C LEU A 659 -8.19 18.74 -24.01
N ARG A 660 -8.43 17.78 -23.11
CA ARG A 660 -9.68 17.68 -22.36
C ARG A 660 -9.87 18.82 -21.38
N LEU A 661 -8.83 19.14 -20.60
CA LEU A 661 -8.84 20.30 -19.71
C LEU A 661 -9.04 21.59 -20.51
N GLY A 662 -8.41 21.72 -21.67
CA GLY A 662 -8.55 22.88 -22.53
C GLY A 662 -9.96 23.05 -23.10
N VAL A 663 -10.62 21.98 -23.54
CA VAL A 663 -12.02 22.06 -23.98
C VAL A 663 -12.95 22.44 -22.82
N GLY A 664 -12.78 21.81 -21.66
CA GLY A 664 -13.52 22.18 -20.45
C GLY A 664 -13.28 23.65 -20.05
N TYR A 665 -12.04 24.12 -20.13
CA TYR A 665 -11.65 25.49 -19.79
C TYR A 665 -12.33 26.51 -20.72
N LEU A 666 -12.36 26.21 -22.02
CA LEU A 666 -12.99 27.03 -23.04
C LEU A 666 -14.50 27.22 -22.78
N VAL A 667 -15.20 26.15 -22.38
CA VAL A 667 -16.64 26.21 -22.06
C VAL A 667 -16.90 26.90 -20.72
N LEU A 668 -16.22 26.45 -19.67
CA LEU A 668 -16.65 26.72 -18.29
C LEU A 668 -15.95 27.94 -17.68
N VAL A 669 -14.75 28.27 -18.14
CA VAL A 669 -13.94 29.39 -17.63
C VAL A 669 -14.04 30.57 -18.59
N GLN A 670 -13.65 30.39 -19.85
CA GLN A 670 -13.73 31.46 -20.86
C GLN A 670 -15.16 31.76 -21.34
N LYS A 671 -16.14 30.90 -21.02
CA LYS A 671 -17.55 31.03 -21.47
C LYS A 671 -17.68 31.10 -23.00
N ARG A 672 -16.88 30.32 -23.74
CA ARG A 672 -16.87 30.22 -25.22
C ARG A 672 -17.39 28.86 -25.72
N PRO A 673 -18.66 28.49 -25.47
CA PRO A 673 -19.20 27.17 -25.82
C PRO A 673 -19.21 26.90 -27.34
N VAL A 674 -19.39 27.95 -28.17
CA VAL A 674 -19.38 27.80 -29.63
C VAL A 674 -17.99 27.39 -30.14
N SER A 675 -16.93 27.95 -29.57
CA SER A 675 -15.54 27.59 -29.94
C SER A 675 -15.23 26.15 -29.54
N ALA A 676 -15.65 25.72 -28.35
CA ALA A 676 -15.49 24.33 -27.91
C ALA A 676 -16.23 23.35 -28.83
N ARG A 677 -17.48 23.67 -29.21
CA ARG A 677 -18.23 22.85 -30.18
C ARG A 677 -17.50 22.75 -31.52
N LYS A 678 -17.04 23.88 -32.08
CA LYS A 678 -16.30 23.91 -33.34
C LYS A 678 -15.03 23.05 -33.26
N PHE A 679 -14.29 23.16 -32.16
CA PHE A 679 -13.09 22.36 -31.94
C PHE A 679 -13.40 20.86 -31.89
N VAL A 680 -14.43 20.44 -31.15
CA VAL A 680 -14.87 19.02 -31.13
C VAL A 680 -15.26 18.53 -32.53
N GLU A 681 -16.00 19.35 -33.29
CA GLU A 681 -16.39 19.04 -34.68
C GLU A 681 -15.17 18.92 -35.61
N GLN A 682 -14.18 19.79 -35.44
CA GLN A 682 -12.93 19.77 -36.20
C GLN A 682 -12.07 18.54 -35.89
N VAL A 683 -11.94 18.18 -34.60
CA VAL A 683 -11.28 16.93 -34.18
C VAL A 683 -11.95 15.74 -34.84
N LEU A 684 -13.29 15.66 -34.79
CA LEU A 684 -14.05 14.57 -35.39
C LEU A 684 -13.89 14.48 -36.92
N ALA A 685 -13.69 15.61 -37.59
CA ALA A 685 -13.47 15.72 -39.03
C ALA A 685 -12.01 15.55 -39.47
N THR A 686 -11.07 15.50 -38.52
CA THR A 686 -9.63 15.44 -38.80
C THR A 686 -9.27 14.17 -39.57
N LYS A 687 -8.48 14.32 -40.63
CA LYS A 687 -7.87 13.25 -41.40
C LYS A 687 -6.38 13.50 -41.53
N ILE A 688 -5.58 12.47 -41.27
CA ILE A 688 -4.15 12.49 -41.50
C ILE A 688 -3.88 11.92 -42.89
N GLU A 689 -3.04 12.62 -43.66
CA GLU A 689 -2.53 12.15 -44.95
C GLU A 689 -1.09 11.64 -44.78
N GLY A 690 -0.65 10.75 -45.68
CA GLY A 690 0.71 10.20 -45.67
C GLY A 690 0.87 8.92 -44.84
N GLU A 691 2.07 8.65 -44.32
CA GLU A 691 2.43 7.39 -43.64
C GLU A 691 1.59 7.12 -42.39
N ASP A 692 1.09 8.18 -41.75
CA ASP A 692 0.27 8.12 -40.52
C ASP A 692 -1.25 8.08 -40.79
N SER A 693 -1.70 7.96 -42.05
CA SER A 693 -3.15 7.95 -42.39
C SER A 693 -3.94 6.84 -41.68
N TYR A 694 -3.28 5.72 -41.37
CA TYR A 694 -3.85 4.60 -40.65
C TYR A 694 -4.42 4.98 -39.27
N ILE A 695 -3.93 6.06 -38.65
CA ILE A 695 -4.44 6.57 -37.37
C ILE A 695 -5.90 7.04 -37.49
N THR A 696 -6.23 7.72 -38.60
CA THR A 696 -7.57 8.25 -38.83
C THR A 696 -8.45 7.38 -39.72
N GLU A 697 -7.86 6.52 -40.56
CA GLU A 697 -8.59 5.66 -41.51
C GLU A 697 -8.85 4.26 -40.95
N ALA A 698 -7.84 3.62 -40.35
CA ALA A 698 -7.96 2.24 -39.84
C ALA A 698 -8.28 2.19 -38.35
N LEU A 699 -7.63 3.05 -37.55
CA LEU A 699 -7.84 3.12 -36.10
C LEU A 699 -8.98 4.08 -35.72
N GLU A 700 -9.32 5.02 -36.60
CA GLU A 700 -10.34 6.05 -36.38
C GLU A 700 -10.17 6.76 -35.01
N LYS A 701 -8.92 7.04 -34.57
CA LYS A 701 -8.63 7.57 -33.22
C LYS A 701 -9.32 8.90 -32.90
N GLN A 702 -9.72 9.66 -33.91
CA GLN A 702 -10.48 10.89 -33.78
C GLN A 702 -11.87 10.68 -33.15
N VAL A 703 -12.49 9.51 -33.32
CA VAL A 703 -13.82 9.21 -32.80
C VAL A 703 -13.84 9.06 -31.27
N PRO A 704 -13.02 8.20 -30.63
CA PRO A 704 -12.96 8.12 -29.17
C PRO A 704 -12.49 9.44 -28.54
N LEU A 705 -11.53 10.14 -29.14
CA LEU A 705 -11.07 11.43 -28.62
C LEU A 705 -12.16 12.50 -28.68
N ALA A 706 -12.83 12.68 -29.83
CA ALA A 706 -13.94 13.63 -29.94
C ALA A 706 -15.07 13.31 -28.95
N THR A 707 -15.30 12.03 -28.66
CA THR A 707 -16.29 11.60 -27.66
C THR A 707 -15.89 12.04 -26.25
N LEU A 708 -14.61 11.87 -25.88
CA LEU A 708 -14.08 12.35 -24.60
C LEU A 708 -14.10 13.89 -24.52
N LEU A 709 -13.78 14.61 -25.60
CA LEU A 709 -13.83 16.08 -25.62
C LEU A 709 -15.28 16.59 -25.56
N MET A 710 -16.21 15.89 -26.21
CA MET A 710 -17.65 16.19 -26.15
C MET A 710 -18.17 16.10 -24.71
N THR A 711 -17.73 15.13 -23.90
CA THR A 711 -18.15 15.05 -22.50
C THR A 711 -17.61 16.19 -21.65
N GLU A 712 -16.40 16.70 -21.93
CA GLU A 712 -15.89 17.91 -21.25
C GLU A 712 -16.66 19.16 -21.68
N ALA A 713 -17.09 19.23 -22.94
CA ALA A 713 -17.86 20.34 -23.48
C ALA A 713 -19.33 20.34 -23.03
N GLY A 714 -19.88 19.16 -22.70
CA GLY A 714 -21.26 19.00 -22.23
C GLY A 714 -22.29 19.56 -23.22
N ASP A 715 -23.30 20.25 -22.69
CA ASP A 715 -24.41 20.85 -23.46
C ASP A 715 -23.96 21.83 -24.55
N ALA A 716 -22.73 22.36 -24.51
CA ALA A 716 -22.19 23.27 -25.53
C ALA A 716 -22.19 22.67 -26.94
N VAL A 717 -22.05 21.35 -27.05
CA VAL A 717 -22.07 20.63 -28.34
C VAL A 717 -23.47 20.57 -28.94
N GLY A 718 -24.50 20.53 -28.09
CA GLY A 718 -25.91 20.38 -28.47
C GLY A 718 -26.31 18.92 -28.68
N ARG A 719 -27.53 18.56 -28.23
CA ARG A 719 -28.02 17.17 -28.18
C ARG A 719 -27.94 16.41 -29.49
N ALA A 720 -28.36 17.02 -30.60
CA ALA A 720 -28.35 16.38 -31.92
C ALA A 720 -26.93 15.98 -32.35
N ARG A 721 -25.94 16.83 -32.06
CA ARG A 721 -24.53 16.54 -32.35
C ARG A 721 -23.93 15.52 -31.39
N GLN A 722 -24.30 15.58 -30.12
CA GLN A 722 -23.91 14.55 -29.15
C GLN A 722 -24.40 13.17 -29.58
N GLU A 723 -25.66 13.06 -30.02
CA GLU A 723 -26.22 11.80 -30.54
C GLU A 723 -25.46 11.27 -31.77
N GLU A 724 -25.06 12.15 -32.69
CA GLU A 724 -24.25 11.81 -33.86
C GLU A 724 -22.85 11.30 -33.47
N ILE A 725 -22.16 12.01 -32.57
CA ILE A 725 -20.83 11.62 -32.08
C ILE A 725 -20.92 10.26 -31.37
N LEU A 726 -21.92 10.07 -30.51
CA LEU A 726 -22.14 8.80 -29.83
C LEU A 726 -22.44 7.66 -30.80
N ALA A 727 -23.23 7.89 -31.85
CA ALA A 727 -23.51 6.87 -32.87
C ALA A 727 -22.25 6.45 -33.63
N ARG A 728 -21.38 7.41 -33.96
CA ARG A 728 -20.06 7.11 -34.55
C ARG A 728 -19.17 6.35 -33.57
N PHE A 729 -19.18 6.73 -32.29
CA PHE A 729 -18.43 6.04 -31.25
C PHE A 729 -18.92 4.61 -31.05
N VAL A 730 -20.22 4.36 -31.04
CA VAL A 730 -20.78 3.00 -30.97
C VAL A 730 -20.32 2.17 -32.17
N THR A 731 -20.42 2.73 -33.38
CA THR A 731 -19.93 2.07 -34.60
C THR A 731 -18.44 1.73 -34.48
N TRP A 732 -17.64 2.65 -33.93
CA TRP A 732 -16.22 2.42 -33.65
C TRP A 732 -16.02 1.29 -32.64
N VAL A 733 -16.69 1.33 -31.49
CA VAL A 733 -16.61 0.28 -30.44
C VAL A 733 -16.92 -1.10 -31.00
N LEU A 734 -17.95 -1.22 -31.84
CA LEU A 734 -18.37 -2.50 -32.42
C LEU A 734 -17.34 -3.08 -33.40
N LYS A 735 -16.53 -2.24 -34.06
CA LYS A 735 -15.47 -2.63 -35.00
C LYS A 735 -14.13 -2.98 -34.33
N GLN A 736 -13.87 -2.49 -33.12
CA GLN A 736 -12.55 -2.64 -32.48
C GLN A 736 -12.43 -3.93 -31.66
N ALA A 737 -11.21 -4.44 -31.51
CA ALA A 737 -10.91 -5.51 -30.56
C ALA A 737 -11.20 -5.07 -29.11
N GLN A 738 -11.77 -5.97 -28.29
CA GLN A 738 -12.38 -5.64 -26.99
C GLN A 738 -11.49 -4.82 -26.04
N GLY A 739 -10.16 -5.05 -26.05
CA GLY A 739 -9.23 -4.33 -25.19
C GLY A 739 -9.07 -2.84 -25.52
N ARG A 740 -9.27 -2.41 -26.78
CA ARG A 740 -9.01 -1.02 -27.20
C ARG A 740 -10.09 -0.04 -26.75
N ALA A 741 -11.35 -0.47 -26.76
CA ALA A 741 -12.48 0.36 -26.35
C ALA A 741 -12.67 0.40 -24.83
N HIS A 742 -12.18 -0.62 -24.10
CA HIS A 742 -12.44 -0.80 -22.68
C HIS A 742 -12.12 0.43 -21.84
N ARG A 743 -10.90 1.01 -21.98
CA ARG A 743 -10.49 2.20 -21.21
C ARG A 743 -11.46 3.37 -21.39
N VAL A 744 -11.82 3.68 -22.64
CA VAL A 744 -12.69 4.83 -22.97
C VAL A 744 -14.12 4.56 -22.48
N LEU A 745 -14.62 3.33 -22.63
CA LEU A 745 -15.94 2.92 -22.16
C LEU A 745 -16.08 3.03 -20.64
N THR A 746 -15.07 2.58 -19.88
CA THR A 746 -15.07 2.70 -18.42
C THR A 746 -15.06 4.15 -17.98
N GLU A 747 -14.33 5.02 -18.68
CA GLU A 747 -14.32 6.45 -18.39
C GLU A 747 -15.65 7.13 -18.71
N LEU A 748 -16.26 6.82 -19.85
CA LEU A 748 -17.57 7.34 -20.25
C LEU A 748 -18.71 6.84 -19.36
N ALA A 749 -18.56 5.68 -18.72
CA ALA A 749 -19.57 5.12 -17.81
C ALA A 749 -19.85 6.02 -16.60
N SER A 750 -18.90 6.85 -16.19
CA SER A 750 -19.04 7.81 -15.08
C SER A 750 -19.55 9.19 -15.52
N THR A 751 -19.96 9.34 -16.79
CA THR A 751 -20.40 10.63 -17.36
C THR A 751 -21.91 10.66 -17.62
N GLU A 752 -22.45 11.85 -17.87
CA GLU A 752 -23.88 12.04 -18.19
C GLU A 752 -24.32 11.34 -19.49
N VAL A 753 -23.38 11.03 -20.39
CA VAL A 753 -23.69 10.34 -21.65
C VAL A 753 -23.80 8.82 -21.50
N ALA A 754 -23.44 8.26 -20.34
CA ALA A 754 -23.46 6.81 -20.11
C ALA A 754 -24.83 6.19 -20.39
N ALA A 755 -25.91 6.85 -20.01
CA ALA A 755 -27.28 6.38 -20.24
C ALA A 755 -27.63 6.36 -21.73
N ALA A 756 -27.30 7.43 -22.47
CA ALA A 756 -27.54 7.50 -23.90
C ALA A 756 -26.71 6.44 -24.64
N LEU A 757 -25.41 6.34 -24.34
CA LEU A 757 -24.50 5.36 -24.92
C LEU A 757 -24.95 3.92 -24.64
N GLY A 758 -25.33 3.61 -23.39
CA GLY A 758 -25.86 2.30 -23.01
C GLY A 758 -27.14 1.94 -23.77
N GLN A 759 -28.08 2.89 -23.93
CA GLN A 759 -29.27 2.69 -24.75
C GLN A 759 -28.96 2.44 -26.22
N GLN A 760 -27.95 3.12 -26.79
CA GLN A 760 -27.52 2.84 -28.16
C GLN A 760 -26.97 1.43 -28.29
N LEU A 761 -26.05 1.02 -27.41
CA LEU A 761 -25.44 -0.32 -27.40
C LEU A 761 -26.48 -1.43 -27.21
N ILE A 762 -27.53 -1.22 -26.40
CA ILE A 762 -28.63 -2.19 -26.24
C ILE A 762 -29.31 -2.49 -27.58
N ARG A 763 -29.47 -1.50 -28.47
CA ARG A 763 -30.08 -1.72 -29.80
C ARG A 763 -29.27 -2.67 -30.67
N HIS A 764 -27.95 -2.72 -30.48
CA HIS A 764 -27.04 -3.60 -31.22
C HIS A 764 -27.02 -5.04 -30.68
N LEU A 765 -27.64 -5.33 -29.53
CA LEU A 765 -27.82 -6.70 -29.05
C LEU A 765 -28.75 -7.54 -29.95
N ALA A 766 -29.58 -6.89 -30.76
CA ALA A 766 -30.46 -7.57 -31.72
C ALA A 766 -29.78 -7.93 -33.06
N ILE A 767 -28.55 -7.45 -33.29
CA ILE A 767 -27.83 -7.62 -34.56
C ILE A 767 -26.79 -8.74 -34.38
N GLU A 768 -26.96 -9.84 -35.11
CA GLU A 768 -26.20 -11.07 -34.91
C GLU A 768 -24.67 -10.89 -35.05
N THR A 769 -24.23 -10.01 -35.95
CA THR A 769 -22.80 -9.73 -36.17
C THR A 769 -22.18 -8.83 -35.10
N GLU A 770 -22.98 -8.13 -34.30
CA GLU A 770 -22.52 -7.07 -33.38
C GLU A 770 -22.80 -7.40 -31.90
N VAL A 771 -23.67 -8.38 -31.65
CA VAL A 771 -24.18 -8.76 -30.32
C VAL A 771 -23.08 -9.03 -29.29
N VAL A 772 -21.98 -9.68 -29.68
CA VAL A 772 -20.86 -10.01 -28.78
C VAL A 772 -20.14 -8.74 -28.34
N SER A 773 -19.80 -7.86 -29.28
CA SER A 773 -19.13 -6.58 -29.01
C SER A 773 -20.03 -5.66 -28.18
N ALA A 774 -21.32 -5.60 -28.51
CA ALA A 774 -22.31 -4.80 -27.77
C ALA A 774 -22.48 -5.28 -26.32
N ALA A 775 -22.64 -6.58 -26.09
CA ALA A 775 -22.76 -7.15 -24.75
C ALA A 775 -21.50 -6.88 -23.90
N SER A 776 -20.33 -7.05 -24.50
CA SER A 776 -19.05 -6.83 -23.83
C SER A 776 -18.81 -5.35 -23.50
N ALA A 777 -19.20 -4.43 -24.39
CA ALA A 777 -19.14 -3.00 -24.15
C ALA A 777 -20.06 -2.57 -22.98
N LEU A 778 -21.29 -3.10 -22.92
CA LEU A 778 -22.22 -2.87 -21.81
C LEU A 778 -21.67 -3.39 -20.47
N GLY A 779 -21.00 -4.55 -20.49
CA GLY A 779 -20.28 -5.09 -19.34
C GLY A 779 -19.13 -4.20 -18.89
N ALA A 780 -18.28 -3.75 -19.83
CA ALA A 780 -17.16 -2.84 -19.56
C ALA A 780 -17.61 -1.49 -18.95
N MET A 781 -18.77 -0.99 -19.38
CA MET A 781 -19.42 0.19 -18.81
C MET A 781 -20.11 -0.07 -17.47
N ARG A 782 -20.30 -1.33 -17.05
CA ARG A 782 -21.15 -1.71 -15.92
C ARG A 782 -22.54 -1.06 -15.98
N PHE A 783 -23.12 -0.98 -17.17
CA PHE A 783 -24.40 -0.30 -17.38
C PHE A 783 -25.59 -1.12 -16.86
N ARG A 784 -26.10 -0.79 -15.66
CA ARG A 784 -27.21 -1.53 -15.02
C ARG A 784 -28.49 -1.63 -15.85
N GLY A 785 -28.78 -0.64 -16.70
CA GLY A 785 -29.92 -0.69 -17.61
C GLY A 785 -29.87 -1.86 -18.62
N ALA A 786 -28.72 -2.49 -18.80
CA ALA A 786 -28.54 -3.64 -19.67
C ALA A 786 -28.87 -5.00 -19.01
N VAL A 787 -29.12 -5.08 -17.69
CA VAL A 787 -29.35 -6.36 -17.00
C VAL A 787 -30.50 -7.15 -17.65
N ALA A 788 -31.68 -6.54 -17.82
CA ALA A 788 -32.83 -7.23 -18.43
C ALA A 788 -32.59 -7.61 -19.91
N PRO A 789 -32.08 -6.72 -20.79
CA PRO A 789 -31.67 -7.08 -22.15
C PRO A 789 -30.66 -8.24 -22.22
N LEU A 790 -29.63 -8.23 -21.36
CA LEU A 790 -28.60 -9.28 -21.34
C LEU A 790 -29.15 -10.62 -20.80
N VAL A 791 -30.05 -10.58 -19.80
CA VAL A 791 -30.75 -11.78 -19.31
C VAL A 791 -31.61 -12.40 -20.41
N ASN A 792 -32.30 -11.58 -21.21
CA ASN A 792 -33.05 -12.08 -22.37
C ASN A 792 -32.13 -12.71 -23.41
N LEU A 793 -30.92 -12.15 -23.60
CA LEU A 793 -29.94 -12.66 -24.55
C LEU A 793 -29.40 -14.05 -24.17
N LEU A 794 -29.46 -14.44 -22.89
CA LEU A 794 -29.12 -15.81 -22.44
C LEU A 794 -30.02 -16.90 -23.06
N ARG A 795 -31.16 -16.53 -23.63
CA ARG A 795 -32.08 -17.46 -24.33
C ARG A 795 -31.80 -17.57 -25.83
N SER A 796 -30.76 -16.90 -26.31
CA SER A 796 -30.35 -16.95 -27.72
C SER A 796 -29.80 -18.33 -28.10
N SER A 797 -29.94 -18.70 -29.37
CA SER A 797 -29.30 -19.89 -29.96
C SER A 797 -27.83 -19.65 -30.34
N ASN A 798 -27.32 -18.42 -30.21
CA ASN A 798 -25.95 -18.05 -30.52
C ASN A 798 -25.07 -18.19 -29.26
N ASP A 799 -24.26 -19.25 -29.19
CA ASP A 799 -23.39 -19.57 -28.04
C ASP A 799 -22.42 -18.42 -27.68
N ALA A 800 -21.87 -17.71 -28.66
CA ALA A 800 -20.95 -16.61 -28.43
C ALA A 800 -21.66 -15.40 -27.81
N ALA A 801 -22.88 -15.10 -28.27
CA ALA A 801 -23.72 -14.04 -27.70
C ALA A 801 -24.11 -14.35 -26.25
N VAL A 802 -24.44 -15.61 -25.97
CA VAL A 802 -24.80 -16.10 -24.64
C VAL A 802 -23.59 -16.00 -23.68
N ALA A 803 -22.40 -16.44 -24.12
CA ALA A 803 -21.18 -16.34 -23.32
C ALA A 803 -20.81 -14.87 -23.00
N ALA A 804 -20.91 -13.97 -23.99
CA ALA A 804 -20.66 -12.55 -23.80
C ALA A 804 -21.68 -11.91 -22.82
N ALA A 805 -22.95 -12.28 -22.90
CA ALA A 805 -23.99 -11.84 -21.97
C ALA A 805 -23.71 -12.33 -20.54
N GLY A 806 -23.29 -13.59 -20.37
CA GLY A 806 -22.92 -14.15 -19.06
C GLY A 806 -21.75 -13.42 -18.41
N MET A 807 -20.67 -13.15 -19.16
CA MET A 807 -19.54 -12.35 -18.68
C MET A 807 -19.95 -10.92 -18.32
N ALA A 808 -20.73 -10.26 -19.18
CA ALA A 808 -21.20 -8.90 -18.91
C ALA A 808 -22.05 -8.82 -17.63
N LEU A 809 -22.96 -9.78 -17.42
CA LEU A 809 -23.78 -9.88 -16.21
C LEU A 809 -22.94 -10.15 -14.95
N SER A 810 -21.89 -10.95 -15.05
CA SER A 810 -20.92 -11.16 -13.96
C SER A 810 -20.23 -9.85 -13.56
N ILE A 811 -19.73 -9.08 -14.54
CA ILE A 811 -19.05 -7.79 -14.31
C ILE A 811 -20.01 -6.75 -13.72
N LEU A 812 -21.30 -6.80 -14.09
CA LEU A 812 -22.35 -5.91 -13.57
C LEU A 812 -22.64 -6.13 -12.08
N GLY A 813 -22.41 -7.34 -11.55
CA GLY A 813 -22.57 -7.62 -10.12
C GLY A 813 -24.03 -7.67 -9.64
N ASP A 814 -25.02 -7.75 -10.54
CA ASP A 814 -26.44 -7.72 -10.16
C ASP A 814 -26.95 -9.14 -9.85
N ARG A 815 -27.31 -9.37 -8.58
CA ARG A 815 -27.80 -10.66 -8.08
C ARG A 815 -29.07 -11.14 -8.79
N SER A 816 -29.88 -10.24 -9.37
CA SER A 816 -31.09 -10.63 -10.13
C SER A 816 -30.77 -11.47 -11.38
N ALA A 817 -29.54 -11.42 -11.88
CA ALA A 817 -29.08 -12.24 -13.00
C ALA A 817 -28.68 -13.67 -12.58
N ALA A 818 -28.51 -13.94 -11.29
CA ALA A 818 -27.99 -15.22 -10.79
C ALA A 818 -28.92 -16.41 -11.10
N GLU A 819 -30.23 -16.27 -10.88
CA GLU A 819 -31.20 -17.34 -11.19
C GLU A 819 -31.30 -17.65 -12.70
N PRO A 820 -31.43 -16.65 -13.60
CA PRO A 820 -31.37 -16.90 -15.04
C PRO A 820 -30.07 -17.59 -15.48
N LEU A 821 -28.91 -17.12 -15.00
CA LEU A 821 -27.61 -17.73 -15.31
C LEU A 821 -27.50 -19.16 -14.78
N LEU A 822 -28.01 -19.42 -13.57
CA LEU A 822 -28.06 -20.76 -12.99
C LEU A 822 -28.98 -21.70 -13.77
N SER A 823 -30.14 -21.21 -14.24
CA SER A 823 -31.05 -21.98 -15.08
C SER A 823 -30.42 -22.35 -16.42
N MET A 824 -29.60 -21.45 -16.98
CA MET A 824 -28.85 -21.69 -18.22
C MET A 824 -27.71 -22.69 -18.01
N GLY A 825 -26.95 -22.56 -16.92
CA GLY A 825 -25.92 -23.52 -16.53
C GLY A 825 -26.45 -24.95 -16.33
N ARG A 826 -27.78 -25.13 -16.17
CA ARG A 826 -28.44 -26.46 -16.13
C ARG A 826 -28.83 -27.01 -17.51
N GLN A 827 -28.92 -26.18 -18.55
CA GLN A 827 -29.67 -26.51 -19.78
C GLN A 827 -28.82 -26.79 -21.04
N MET A 828 -27.49 -26.63 -21.06
CA MET A 828 -26.70 -26.74 -22.31
C MET A 828 -25.39 -27.53 -22.22
N LYS A 829 -24.99 -28.16 -23.34
CA LYS A 829 -23.71 -28.88 -23.56
C LYS A 829 -22.63 -28.00 -24.23
N SER A 830 -22.61 -26.68 -24.01
CA SER A 830 -21.69 -25.74 -24.68
C SER A 830 -20.79 -24.96 -23.69
N ALA A 831 -19.73 -24.31 -24.19
CA ALA A 831 -18.80 -23.49 -23.41
C ALA A 831 -19.49 -22.32 -22.67
N ALA A 832 -20.69 -21.93 -23.10
CA ALA A 832 -21.50 -20.91 -22.44
C ALA A 832 -21.98 -21.34 -21.04
N SER A 833 -22.18 -22.64 -20.79
CA SER A 833 -22.62 -23.16 -19.48
C SER A 833 -21.58 -22.93 -18.39
N GLY A 834 -20.29 -23.15 -18.67
CA GLY A 834 -19.20 -22.89 -17.72
C GLY A 834 -19.07 -21.42 -17.36
N THR A 835 -19.23 -20.54 -18.35
CA THR A 835 -19.21 -19.08 -18.17
C THR A 835 -20.37 -18.62 -17.28
N ALA A 836 -21.56 -19.20 -17.42
CA ALA A 836 -22.69 -18.92 -16.53
C ALA A 836 -22.46 -19.39 -15.10
N LEU A 837 -21.94 -20.60 -14.88
CA LEU A 837 -21.65 -21.09 -13.53
C LEU A 837 -20.58 -20.25 -12.83
N PHE A 838 -19.56 -19.81 -13.57
CA PHE A 838 -18.56 -18.85 -13.08
C PHE A 838 -19.22 -17.50 -12.71
N ALA A 839 -20.11 -17.00 -13.56
CA ALA A 839 -20.85 -15.78 -13.28
C ALA A 839 -21.74 -15.90 -12.02
N VAL A 840 -22.44 -17.02 -11.83
CA VAL A 840 -23.26 -17.27 -10.62
C VAL A 840 -22.38 -17.40 -9.39
N HIS A 841 -21.20 -18.04 -9.49
CA HIS A 841 -20.26 -18.12 -8.37
C HIS A 841 -19.86 -16.74 -7.84
N ALA A 842 -19.63 -15.78 -8.75
CA ALA A 842 -19.32 -14.40 -8.38
C ALA A 842 -20.54 -13.62 -7.83
N LEU A 843 -21.77 -13.90 -8.32
CA LEU A 843 -22.97 -13.13 -8.02
C LEU A 843 -23.77 -13.64 -6.80
N ALA A 844 -23.84 -14.96 -6.62
CA ALA A 844 -24.66 -15.65 -5.62
C ALA A 844 -24.05 -17.02 -5.30
N PRO A 845 -22.93 -17.06 -4.56
CA PRO A 845 -22.25 -18.32 -4.23
C PRO A 845 -23.12 -19.26 -3.39
N ASP A 846 -24.05 -18.71 -2.60
CA ASP A 846 -25.04 -19.45 -1.82
C ASP A 846 -26.04 -20.19 -2.72
N LEU A 847 -26.58 -19.52 -3.73
CA LEU A 847 -27.50 -20.11 -4.71
C LEU A 847 -26.81 -21.22 -5.53
N LEU A 848 -25.52 -21.04 -5.83
CA LEU A 848 -24.72 -22.05 -6.53
C LEU A 848 -24.44 -23.27 -5.65
N GLU A 849 -24.15 -23.07 -4.36
CA GLU A 849 -23.95 -24.14 -3.39
C GLU A 849 -25.23 -24.96 -3.18
N ASP A 850 -26.40 -24.32 -3.13
CA ASP A 850 -27.69 -25.02 -3.04
C ASP A 850 -27.96 -25.87 -4.29
N ALA A 851 -27.66 -25.34 -5.47
CA ALA A 851 -27.78 -26.08 -6.73
C ALA A 851 -26.79 -27.25 -6.81
N PHE A 852 -25.56 -27.06 -6.32
CA PHE A 852 -24.54 -28.10 -6.23
C PHE A 852 -24.97 -29.22 -5.28
N ASN A 853 -25.43 -28.88 -4.08
CA ASN A 853 -25.93 -29.86 -3.11
C ASN A 853 -27.12 -30.66 -3.67
N LYS A 854 -28.02 -30.01 -4.41
CA LYS A 854 -29.11 -30.69 -5.10
C LYS A 854 -28.59 -31.63 -6.21
N ALA A 855 -27.64 -31.17 -7.03
CA ALA A 855 -27.03 -31.98 -8.08
C ALA A 855 -26.29 -33.22 -7.54
N LEU A 856 -25.63 -33.11 -6.38
CA LEU A 856 -25.00 -34.24 -5.69
C LEU A 856 -26.00 -35.34 -5.27
N THR A 857 -27.30 -35.02 -5.18
CA THR A 857 -28.36 -35.98 -4.83
C THR A 857 -29.10 -36.57 -6.02
N THR A 858 -28.94 -35.99 -7.22
CA THR A 858 -29.69 -36.34 -8.44
C THR A 858 -28.76 -36.73 -9.59
N ILE A 859 -27.65 -37.42 -9.27
CA ILE A 859 -26.51 -37.69 -10.17
C ILE A 859 -26.88 -38.55 -11.41
N ASP A 860 -28.11 -39.06 -11.50
CA ASP A 860 -28.58 -39.87 -12.63
C ASP A 860 -28.91 -39.07 -13.92
N ASP A 861 -29.09 -37.75 -13.84
CA ASP A 861 -29.43 -36.91 -14.99
C ASP A 861 -28.20 -36.12 -15.50
N GLY A 862 -27.97 -36.11 -16.82
CA GLY A 862 -26.82 -35.44 -17.47
C GLY A 862 -26.65 -33.93 -17.19
N ALA A 863 -27.66 -33.27 -16.60
CA ALA A 863 -27.57 -31.89 -16.11
C ALA A 863 -26.79 -31.77 -14.77
N SER A 864 -26.73 -32.83 -13.95
CA SER A 864 -26.00 -32.86 -12.68
C SER A 864 -24.47 -32.99 -12.88
N ALA A 865 -24.03 -33.60 -13.99
CA ALA A 865 -22.62 -33.86 -14.26
C ALA A 865 -21.78 -32.57 -14.43
N GLN A 866 -22.34 -31.51 -15.03
CA GLN A 866 -21.62 -30.25 -15.28
C GLN A 866 -21.41 -29.41 -14.02
N PHE A 867 -22.34 -29.46 -13.06
CA PHE A 867 -22.14 -28.84 -11.74
C PHE A 867 -20.99 -29.52 -11.02
N VAL A 868 -20.97 -30.86 -11.05
CA VAL A 868 -19.91 -31.66 -10.44
C VAL A 868 -18.57 -31.40 -11.14
N GLU A 869 -18.53 -31.27 -12.46
CA GLU A 869 -17.35 -30.88 -13.25
C GLU A 869 -16.84 -29.47 -12.88
N PHE A 870 -17.71 -28.47 -12.84
CA PHE A 870 -17.37 -27.10 -12.44
C PHE A 870 -16.78 -27.05 -11.02
N PHE A 871 -17.42 -27.69 -10.04
CA PHE A 871 -16.92 -27.71 -8.65
C PHE A 871 -15.68 -28.57 -8.45
N THR A 872 -15.41 -29.53 -9.35
CA THR A 872 -14.15 -30.28 -9.36
C THR A 872 -12.97 -29.38 -9.76
N LEU A 873 -13.20 -28.43 -10.67
CA LEU A 873 -12.18 -27.50 -11.17
C LEU A 873 -12.04 -26.26 -10.27
N MET A 874 -13.16 -25.63 -9.92
CA MET A 874 -13.21 -24.28 -9.35
C MET A 874 -13.69 -24.24 -7.88
N GLY A 875 -14.08 -25.38 -7.31
CA GLY A 875 -14.58 -25.44 -5.93
C GLY A 875 -13.49 -25.28 -4.85
N THR A 876 -13.92 -24.93 -3.64
CA THR A 876 -13.10 -25.02 -2.42
C THR A 876 -12.62 -26.47 -2.18
N PRO A 877 -11.57 -26.70 -1.36
CA PRO A 877 -11.07 -28.05 -1.10
C PRO A 877 -12.14 -29.05 -0.64
N ASP A 878 -13.14 -28.59 0.10
CA ASP A 878 -14.26 -29.40 0.55
C ASP A 878 -15.29 -29.68 -0.56
N GLN A 879 -15.68 -28.65 -1.33
CA GLN A 879 -16.56 -28.81 -2.50
C GLN A 879 -15.95 -29.73 -3.55
N ARG A 880 -14.64 -29.60 -3.83
CA ARG A 880 -13.90 -30.50 -4.74
C ARG A 880 -13.95 -31.94 -4.26
N ARG A 881 -13.74 -32.16 -2.95
CA ARG A 881 -13.82 -33.50 -2.36
C ARG A 881 -15.22 -34.09 -2.53
N ARG A 882 -16.28 -33.32 -2.23
CA ARG A 882 -17.68 -33.75 -2.40
C ARG A 882 -18.03 -34.02 -3.87
N ALA A 883 -17.56 -33.18 -4.80
CA ALA A 883 -17.74 -33.36 -6.24
C ALA A 883 -17.05 -34.65 -6.75
N LEU A 884 -15.79 -34.86 -6.35
CA LEU A 884 -15.02 -36.07 -6.69
C LEU A 884 -15.66 -37.35 -6.11
N GLN A 885 -16.18 -37.28 -4.88
CA GLN A 885 -16.93 -38.39 -4.27
C GLN A 885 -18.23 -38.71 -5.00
N ALA A 886 -18.90 -37.70 -5.57
CA ALA A 886 -20.07 -37.86 -6.42
C ALA A 886 -19.72 -38.45 -7.79
N LEU A 887 -18.61 -38.04 -8.42
CA LEU A 887 -18.12 -38.63 -9.67
C LEU A 887 -17.80 -40.11 -9.54
N GLY A 888 -17.28 -40.53 -8.39
CA GLY A 888 -17.01 -41.94 -8.08
C GLY A 888 -18.26 -42.84 -8.03
N LYS A 889 -19.47 -42.27 -8.09
CA LYS A 889 -20.75 -43.01 -8.12
C LYS A 889 -21.33 -43.17 -9.54
N LEU A 890 -20.71 -42.58 -10.58
CA LEU A 890 -21.15 -42.67 -11.98
C LEU A 890 -20.60 -43.94 -12.67
N HIS A 891 -21.33 -44.44 -13.67
CA HIS A 891 -20.87 -45.55 -14.52
C HIS A 891 -19.59 -45.19 -15.31
N GLU A 892 -18.73 -46.20 -15.55
CA GLU A 892 -17.37 -46.13 -16.12
C GLU A 892 -17.26 -45.29 -17.42
N GLN A 893 -18.27 -45.33 -18.28
CA GLN A 893 -18.31 -44.59 -19.55
C GLN A 893 -18.57 -43.08 -19.36
N ALA A 894 -19.46 -42.70 -18.43
CA ALA A 894 -19.78 -41.30 -18.16
C ALA A 894 -18.60 -40.57 -17.46
N PHE A 895 -17.84 -41.31 -16.65
CA PHE A 895 -16.61 -40.82 -16.04
C PHE A 895 -15.51 -40.57 -17.09
N ILE A 896 -15.38 -41.45 -18.08
CA ILE A 896 -14.44 -41.29 -19.22
C ILE A 896 -14.86 -40.11 -20.12
N ASP A 897 -16.15 -39.94 -20.38
CA ASP A 897 -16.67 -38.83 -21.21
C ASP A 897 -16.44 -37.46 -20.55
N VAL A 898 -16.57 -37.35 -19.22
CA VAL A 898 -16.23 -36.15 -18.45
C VAL A 898 -14.72 -35.87 -18.49
N LEU A 899 -13.89 -36.91 -18.37
CA LEU A 899 -12.42 -36.79 -18.41
C LEU A 899 -11.90 -36.38 -19.80
N PHE A 900 -12.51 -36.90 -20.87
CA PHE A 900 -12.25 -36.44 -22.24
C PHE A 900 -12.82 -35.03 -22.49
N GLY A 901 -13.95 -34.67 -21.88
CA GLY A 901 -14.52 -33.31 -21.91
C GLY A 901 -13.61 -32.25 -21.27
N MET A 902 -12.94 -32.59 -20.17
CA MET A 902 -11.96 -31.74 -19.49
C MET A 902 -10.68 -31.50 -20.32
N ILE A 903 -10.23 -32.50 -21.08
CA ILE A 903 -8.95 -32.45 -21.82
C ILE A 903 -9.12 -31.87 -23.23
N ARG A 904 -10.30 -32.01 -23.84
CA ARG A 904 -10.55 -31.66 -25.23
C ARG A 904 -10.37 -30.17 -25.58
N PRO A 905 -10.84 -29.19 -24.78
CA PRO A 905 -10.60 -27.77 -25.07
C PRO A 905 -9.11 -27.42 -25.04
N VAL A 906 -8.33 -28.04 -24.15
CA VAL A 906 -6.87 -27.84 -24.01
C VAL A 906 -6.13 -28.43 -25.21
N MET A 907 -6.54 -29.63 -25.64
CA MET A 907 -6.03 -30.26 -26.85
C MET A 907 -6.41 -29.45 -28.10
N ASP A 908 -7.64 -28.96 -28.21
CA ASP A 908 -8.10 -28.16 -29.35
C ASP A 908 -7.37 -26.79 -29.41
N LEU A 909 -7.07 -26.17 -28.27
CA LEU A 909 -6.26 -24.94 -28.17
C LEU A 909 -4.79 -25.17 -28.59
N ALA A 910 -4.19 -26.28 -28.11
CA ALA A 910 -2.84 -26.69 -28.50
C ALA A 910 -2.75 -27.03 -30.00
N THR A 911 -3.79 -27.66 -30.54
CA THR A 911 -3.86 -28.05 -31.96
C THR A 911 -4.15 -26.86 -32.88
N ALA A 912 -4.90 -25.85 -32.41
CA ALA A 912 -5.13 -24.59 -33.12
C ALA A 912 -3.84 -23.74 -33.19
N SER A 913 -3.06 -23.69 -32.10
CA SER A 913 -1.76 -22.99 -32.05
C SER A 913 -0.73 -23.61 -33.00
N LEU A 914 -0.80 -24.93 -33.23
CA LEU A 914 0.07 -25.65 -34.18
C LEU A 914 -0.31 -25.47 -35.66
N ARG A 915 -1.50 -24.93 -35.97
CA ARG A 915 -1.99 -24.76 -37.35
C ARG A 915 -1.79 -23.35 -37.91
N GLU A 916 -1.67 -22.32 -37.08
CA GLU A 916 -1.41 -20.94 -37.55
C GLU A 916 0.10 -20.65 -37.53
N GLY A 917 0.64 -20.27 -38.69
CA GLY A 917 2.09 -20.10 -38.89
C GLY A 917 2.76 -19.00 -38.03
N PRO A 918 4.12 -18.92 -38.10
CA PRO A 918 4.99 -18.29 -37.11
C PRO A 918 4.84 -16.77 -36.89
N ALA A 919 3.98 -16.08 -37.65
CA ALA A 919 3.76 -14.64 -37.50
C ALA A 919 2.67 -14.26 -36.47
N ARG A 920 1.95 -15.24 -35.90
CA ARG A 920 0.89 -15.02 -34.89
C ARG A 920 1.15 -15.66 -33.52
N SER A 921 2.24 -16.40 -33.32
CA SER A 921 2.46 -17.17 -32.08
C SER A 921 2.87 -16.32 -30.88
N GLU A 922 3.44 -15.12 -31.08
CA GLU A 922 3.98 -14.28 -29.99
C GLU A 922 2.91 -13.75 -29.01
N TYR A 923 1.66 -13.58 -29.47
CA TYR A 923 0.56 -13.10 -28.61
C TYR A 923 -0.24 -14.23 -27.96
N ILE A 924 -0.27 -15.42 -28.57
CA ILE A 924 -0.91 -16.61 -27.99
C ILE A 924 -0.01 -17.20 -26.90
N ASP A 925 1.31 -17.13 -27.05
CA ASP A 925 2.27 -17.59 -26.03
C ASP A 925 2.15 -16.84 -24.71
N GLN A 926 1.85 -15.53 -24.69
CA GLN A 926 1.73 -14.79 -23.43
C GLN A 926 0.46 -15.11 -22.64
N ASP A 927 -0.67 -15.30 -23.31
CA ASP A 927 -1.93 -15.65 -22.64
C ASP A 927 -1.98 -17.14 -22.27
N VAL A 928 -1.38 -18.03 -23.08
CA VAL A 928 -1.20 -19.44 -22.72
C VAL A 928 -0.19 -19.59 -21.58
N SER A 929 0.93 -18.87 -21.58
CA SER A 929 1.92 -18.91 -20.49
C SER A 929 1.36 -18.31 -19.19
N ARG A 930 0.53 -17.26 -19.24
CA ARG A 930 -0.22 -16.76 -18.07
C ARG A 930 -1.27 -17.76 -17.58
N LEU A 931 -1.95 -18.48 -18.47
CA LEU A 931 -2.89 -19.53 -18.10
C LEU A 931 -2.16 -20.67 -17.41
N LEU A 932 -1.03 -21.14 -17.97
CA LEU A 932 -0.16 -22.19 -17.43
C LEU A 932 0.46 -21.80 -16.07
N GLN A 933 0.74 -20.52 -15.85
CA GLN A 933 1.30 -19.99 -14.59
C GLN A 933 0.25 -19.57 -13.56
N SER A 934 -1.05 -19.63 -13.89
CA SER A 934 -2.12 -19.31 -12.96
C SER A 934 -2.20 -20.34 -11.82
N LYS A 935 -2.58 -19.90 -10.62
CA LYS A 935 -2.87 -20.82 -9.50
C LYS A 935 -3.93 -21.87 -9.85
N GLU A 936 -4.82 -21.55 -10.80
CA GLU A 936 -5.91 -22.41 -11.27
C GLU A 936 -5.39 -23.56 -12.16
N PHE A 937 -4.38 -23.32 -13.00
CA PHE A 937 -3.77 -24.38 -13.84
C PHE A 937 -2.86 -25.32 -13.04
N ASN A 938 -2.14 -24.78 -12.04
CA ASN A 938 -1.39 -25.60 -11.08
C ASN A 938 -2.30 -26.55 -10.28
N VAL A 939 -3.52 -26.11 -9.94
CA VAL A 939 -4.53 -26.95 -9.30
C VAL A 939 -5.04 -28.02 -10.25
N VAL A 940 -5.30 -27.71 -11.52
CA VAL A 940 -5.69 -28.70 -12.53
C VAL A 940 -4.59 -29.74 -12.74
N GLN A 941 -3.32 -29.33 -12.91
CA GLN A 941 -2.18 -30.25 -13.03
C GLN A 941 -1.98 -31.12 -11.78
N GLN A 942 -2.08 -30.55 -10.58
CA GLN A 942 -2.00 -31.30 -9.33
C GLN A 942 -3.17 -32.27 -9.17
N THR A 943 -4.37 -31.89 -9.61
CA THR A 943 -5.59 -32.72 -9.54
C THR A 943 -5.56 -33.84 -10.56
N THR A 944 -5.07 -33.60 -11.79
CA THR A 944 -4.85 -34.63 -12.81
C THR A 944 -3.75 -35.61 -12.38
N THR A 945 -2.69 -35.13 -11.73
CA THR A 945 -1.62 -35.96 -11.18
C THR A 945 -2.11 -36.79 -9.99
N LEU A 946 -2.89 -36.21 -9.07
CA LEU A 946 -3.53 -36.92 -7.96
C LEU A 946 -4.60 -37.91 -8.43
N LEU A 947 -5.36 -37.63 -9.50
CA LEU A 947 -6.30 -38.57 -10.11
C LEU A 947 -5.58 -39.73 -10.79
N THR A 948 -4.48 -39.46 -11.51
CA THR A 948 -3.67 -40.48 -12.18
C THR A 948 -2.97 -41.37 -11.15
N MET A 949 -2.47 -40.78 -10.05
CA MET A 949 -1.94 -41.52 -8.91
C MET A 949 -3.02 -42.30 -8.15
N SER A 950 -4.24 -41.76 -7.99
CA SER A 950 -5.37 -42.47 -7.37
C SER A 950 -5.80 -43.67 -8.22
N MET A 951 -5.84 -43.55 -9.56
CA MET A 951 -6.11 -44.66 -10.47
C MET A 951 -5.02 -45.73 -10.44
N LEU A 952 -3.73 -45.35 -10.32
CA LEU A 952 -2.62 -46.29 -10.16
C LEU A 952 -2.71 -47.03 -8.82
N MET A 953 -2.98 -46.31 -7.73
CA MET A 953 -3.11 -46.87 -6.38
C MET A 953 -4.32 -47.82 -6.27
N ASN A 954 -5.45 -47.51 -6.93
CA ASN A 954 -6.65 -48.35 -6.92
C ASN A 954 -6.47 -49.62 -7.80
N LYS A 955 -5.72 -49.55 -8.89
CA LYS A 955 -5.37 -50.73 -9.72
C LYS A 955 -4.30 -51.63 -9.10
N LEU A 956 -3.45 -51.10 -8.23
CA LEU A 956 -2.45 -51.87 -7.48
C LEU A 956 -3.03 -52.55 -6.23
N GLY A 957 -4.25 -52.18 -5.80
CA GLY A 957 -4.90 -52.68 -4.57
C GLY A 957 -6.09 -53.62 -4.75
N GLY A 958 -6.54 -53.93 -5.97
CA GLY A 958 -7.78 -54.70 -6.22
C GLY A 958 -7.60 -55.86 -7.18
N GLY A 959 -7.88 -57.07 -6.70
CA GLY A 959 -7.74 -58.33 -7.44
C GLY A 959 -8.56 -58.40 -8.73
N ALA A 960 -8.03 -59.21 -9.65
CA ALA A 960 -8.53 -59.46 -10.99
C ALA A 960 -10.04 -59.79 -11.06
N ALA A 961 -10.75 -59.10 -11.96
CA ALA A 961 -11.99 -59.60 -12.54
C ALA A 961 -12.05 -59.24 -14.03
N GLN A 962 -12.28 -60.27 -14.83
CA GLN A 962 -12.29 -60.31 -16.28
C GLN A 962 -13.58 -59.69 -16.85
N HIS A 963 -13.49 -58.96 -17.97
CA HIS A 963 -14.54 -58.90 -19.01
C HIS A 963 -14.03 -58.19 -20.30
N PRO A 964 -14.70 -58.35 -21.46
CA PRO A 964 -14.03 -58.65 -22.72
C PRO A 964 -14.32 -57.60 -23.79
N GLY A 965 -13.27 -57.13 -24.46
CA GLY A 965 -13.45 -56.33 -25.68
C GLY A 965 -12.29 -55.41 -25.93
N LEU A 966 -11.14 -55.98 -26.34
CA LEU A 966 -10.11 -55.42 -27.22
C LEU A 966 -8.92 -56.41 -27.23
N PRO A 967 -8.37 -56.81 -28.40
CA PRO A 967 -7.22 -57.71 -28.47
C PRO A 967 -5.90 -56.93 -28.33
N GLY A 968 -5.01 -57.38 -27.44
CA GLY A 968 -3.63 -56.91 -27.37
C GLY A 968 -3.02 -57.04 -25.97
N ASP A 969 -2.34 -58.17 -25.72
CA ASP A 969 -1.50 -58.41 -24.54
C ASP A 969 -0.38 -57.37 -24.42
N GLY A 970 -0.34 -56.69 -23.27
CA GLY A 970 0.76 -55.81 -22.89
C GLY A 970 0.61 -55.36 -21.44
N ALA A 971 1.57 -55.75 -20.60
CA ALA A 971 1.65 -55.38 -19.19
C ALA A 971 1.64 -53.84 -19.00
N PRO A 972 1.22 -53.30 -17.85
CA PRO A 972 1.09 -51.87 -17.58
C PRO A 972 2.30 -51.00 -17.99
N LEU A 973 3.52 -51.55 -17.88
CA LEU A 973 4.78 -50.92 -18.32
C LEU A 973 4.81 -50.63 -19.83
N THR A 974 4.31 -51.54 -20.66
CA THR A 974 4.24 -51.39 -22.12
C THR A 974 3.34 -50.22 -22.55
N ARG A 975 2.26 -49.96 -21.79
CA ARG A 975 1.33 -48.85 -22.05
C ARG A 975 1.91 -47.50 -21.65
N LEU A 976 2.68 -47.48 -20.55
CA LEU A 976 3.43 -46.30 -20.12
C LEU A 976 4.53 -45.95 -21.13
N GLU A 977 5.26 -46.95 -21.61
CA GLU A 977 6.29 -46.79 -22.66
C GLU A 977 5.70 -46.24 -23.96
N GLN A 978 4.52 -46.72 -24.36
CA GLN A 978 3.83 -46.23 -25.55
C GLN A 978 3.34 -44.78 -25.39
N ALA A 979 2.90 -44.38 -24.19
CA ALA A 979 2.49 -43.01 -23.90
C ALA A 979 3.68 -42.03 -23.90
N ILE A 980 4.84 -42.45 -23.38
CA ILE A 980 6.08 -41.67 -23.39
C ILE A 980 6.56 -41.47 -24.85
N ARG A 981 6.58 -42.54 -25.67
CA ARG A 981 6.97 -42.45 -27.09
C ARG A 981 6.02 -41.58 -27.94
N GLN A 982 4.79 -41.39 -27.50
CA GLN A 982 3.80 -40.52 -28.14
C GLN A 982 3.88 -39.05 -27.66
N GLY A 983 4.82 -38.71 -26.76
CA GLY A 983 5.00 -37.35 -26.26
C GLY A 983 3.93 -36.90 -25.27
N LEU A 984 3.22 -37.84 -24.61
CA LEU A 984 2.15 -37.54 -23.65
C LEU A 984 2.69 -37.22 -22.23
N LEU A 985 3.98 -37.46 -21.98
CA LEU A 985 4.70 -37.16 -20.73
C LEU A 985 6.01 -36.45 -21.09
N THR A 986 6.09 -35.14 -20.86
CA THR A 986 7.18 -34.29 -21.40
C THR A 986 7.99 -33.53 -20.37
N VAL A 987 7.56 -33.47 -19.10
CA VAL A 987 8.22 -32.68 -18.04
C VAL A 987 9.18 -33.58 -17.22
N PRO A 988 10.51 -33.41 -17.34
CA PRO A 988 11.47 -34.31 -16.70
C PRO A 988 11.51 -34.20 -15.16
N GLU A 989 11.27 -33.03 -14.57
CA GLU A 989 11.31 -32.81 -13.11
C GLU A 989 10.18 -33.54 -12.36
N ASP A 990 8.98 -33.58 -12.95
CA ASP A 990 7.84 -34.31 -12.40
C ASP A 990 8.08 -35.83 -12.44
N VAL A 991 8.77 -36.30 -13.48
CA VAL A 991 9.18 -37.71 -13.60
C VAL A 991 10.21 -38.06 -12.54
N VAL A 992 11.23 -37.23 -12.29
CA VAL A 992 12.20 -37.46 -11.20
C VAL A 992 11.50 -37.49 -9.83
N SER A 993 10.53 -36.61 -9.60
CA SER A 993 9.75 -36.56 -8.36
C SER A 993 8.93 -37.83 -8.14
N ALA A 994 8.35 -38.39 -9.20
CA ALA A 994 7.64 -39.66 -9.15
C ALA A 994 8.60 -40.85 -8.93
N LEU A 995 9.76 -40.87 -9.60
CA LEU A 995 10.76 -41.94 -9.47
C LEU A 995 11.34 -42.03 -8.04
N LYS A 996 11.47 -40.91 -7.33
CA LYS A 996 11.93 -40.86 -5.92
C LYS A 996 10.99 -41.54 -4.93
N LEU A 997 9.72 -41.75 -5.32
CA LEU A 997 8.69 -42.36 -4.49
C LEU A 997 8.50 -43.86 -4.77
N MET A 998 9.23 -44.41 -5.74
CA MET A 998 9.14 -45.81 -6.16
C MET A 998 10.24 -46.68 -5.49
N PRO A 999 10.02 -48.00 -5.37
CA PRO A 999 11.09 -48.95 -5.05
C PRO A 999 12.26 -48.85 -6.06
N HIS A 1000 13.49 -48.99 -5.57
CA HIS A 1000 14.71 -48.68 -6.34
C HIS A 1000 14.83 -49.44 -7.67
N ASP A 1001 14.43 -50.70 -7.72
CA ASP A 1001 14.41 -51.56 -8.91
C ASP A 1001 13.41 -51.09 -9.97
N GLN A 1002 12.22 -50.65 -9.56
CA GLN A 1002 11.17 -50.14 -10.45
C GLN A 1002 11.46 -48.72 -10.94
N ALA A 1003 12.01 -47.87 -10.07
CA ALA A 1003 12.48 -46.54 -10.43
C ALA A 1003 13.57 -46.61 -11.53
N LEU A 1004 14.42 -47.63 -11.47
CA LEU A 1004 15.48 -47.85 -12.44
C LEU A 1004 14.93 -48.20 -13.83
N GLU A 1005 14.01 -49.16 -13.89
CA GLU A 1005 13.42 -49.64 -15.14
C GLU A 1005 12.61 -48.53 -15.84
N VAL A 1006 11.78 -47.82 -15.08
CA VAL A 1006 10.95 -46.72 -15.60
C VAL A 1006 11.81 -45.52 -15.98
N GLY A 1007 12.80 -45.16 -15.14
CA GLY A 1007 13.72 -44.06 -15.40
C GLY A 1007 14.56 -44.28 -16.66
N LEU A 1008 15.16 -45.47 -16.84
CA LEU A 1008 15.94 -45.79 -18.05
C LEU A 1008 15.08 -45.80 -19.32
N THR A 1009 13.84 -46.28 -19.22
CA THR A 1009 12.89 -46.30 -20.34
C THR A 1009 12.51 -44.89 -20.77
N PHE A 1010 12.23 -44.00 -19.81
CA PHE A 1010 11.94 -42.60 -20.08
C PHE A 1010 13.16 -41.86 -20.64
N ALA A 1011 14.33 -42.02 -20.03
CA ALA A 1011 15.56 -41.35 -20.42
C ALA A 1011 16.02 -41.71 -21.84
N ARG A 1012 15.85 -42.98 -22.27
CA ARG A 1012 16.10 -43.42 -23.65
C ARG A 1012 15.11 -42.84 -24.67
N ALA A 1013 13.87 -42.59 -24.25
CA ALA A 1013 12.83 -42.02 -25.12
C ALA A 1013 12.91 -40.48 -25.20
N ASN A 1014 13.44 -39.81 -24.17
CA ASN A 1014 13.63 -38.37 -24.13
C ASN A 1014 15.09 -38.02 -23.72
N PRO A 1015 16.05 -38.10 -24.67
CA PRO A 1015 17.48 -37.92 -24.39
C PRO A 1015 17.86 -36.51 -23.90
N THR A 1016 17.00 -35.53 -24.12
CA THR A 1016 17.20 -34.11 -23.76
C THR A 1016 16.80 -33.78 -22.31
N GLY A 1017 16.13 -34.69 -21.60
CA GLY A 1017 15.73 -34.52 -20.20
C GLY A 1017 16.87 -34.81 -19.23
N VAL A 1018 17.76 -33.83 -19.04
CA VAL A 1018 19.00 -33.98 -18.26
C VAL A 1018 18.74 -34.36 -16.80
N GLU A 1019 17.63 -33.93 -16.18
CA GLU A 1019 17.33 -34.22 -14.77
C GLU A 1019 17.14 -35.73 -14.50
N VAL A 1020 16.58 -36.48 -15.46
CA VAL A 1020 16.35 -37.93 -15.31
C VAL A 1020 17.67 -38.69 -15.45
N TRP A 1021 18.54 -38.27 -16.36
CA TRP A 1021 19.90 -38.83 -16.50
C TRP A 1021 20.75 -38.55 -15.26
N VAL A 1022 20.64 -37.36 -14.67
CA VAL A 1022 21.29 -37.00 -13.40
C VAL A 1022 20.78 -37.88 -12.26
N TYR A 1023 19.47 -38.08 -12.13
CA TYR A 1023 18.90 -38.96 -11.10
C TYR A 1023 19.36 -40.43 -11.26
N LEU A 1024 19.38 -40.96 -12.49
CA LEU A 1024 19.89 -42.31 -12.77
C LEU A 1024 21.40 -42.44 -12.48
N ALA A 1025 22.17 -41.39 -12.73
CA ALA A 1025 23.59 -41.32 -12.37
C ALA A 1025 23.79 -41.33 -10.84
N GLU A 1026 22.95 -40.61 -10.08
CA GLU A 1026 22.97 -40.65 -8.61
C GLU A 1026 22.62 -42.04 -8.05
N LEU A 1027 21.83 -42.84 -8.78
CA LEU A 1027 21.55 -44.25 -8.49
C LEU A 1027 22.66 -45.21 -9.00
N GLY A 1028 23.82 -44.68 -9.41
CA GLY A 1028 25.01 -45.46 -9.77
C GLY A 1028 24.98 -46.09 -11.16
N GLN A 1029 24.12 -45.65 -12.07
CA GLN A 1029 24.02 -46.24 -13.41
C GLN A 1029 25.10 -45.73 -14.38
N ARG A 1030 26.03 -46.63 -14.76
CA ARG A 1030 27.12 -46.31 -15.71
C ARG A 1030 26.64 -45.91 -17.11
N GLU A 1031 25.44 -46.33 -17.51
CA GLU A 1031 24.83 -45.95 -18.80
C GLU A 1031 24.55 -44.44 -18.91
N ALA A 1032 24.49 -43.72 -17.78
CA ALA A 1032 24.27 -42.27 -17.75
C ALA A 1032 25.53 -41.43 -18.04
N ILE A 1033 26.72 -42.04 -18.08
CA ILE A 1033 27.99 -41.31 -18.25
C ILE A 1033 28.07 -40.60 -19.61
N THR A 1034 27.90 -41.35 -20.71
CA THR A 1034 28.07 -40.81 -22.07
C THR A 1034 27.11 -39.66 -22.39
N PRO A 1035 25.78 -39.75 -22.09
CA PRO A 1035 24.84 -38.65 -22.30
C PRO A 1035 25.19 -37.40 -21.48
N LEU A 1036 25.56 -37.56 -20.20
CA LEU A 1036 25.91 -36.45 -19.31
C LEU A 1036 27.22 -35.75 -19.71
N THR A 1037 28.24 -36.49 -20.14
CA THR A 1037 29.47 -35.89 -20.71
C THR A 1037 29.21 -35.18 -22.04
N GLY A 1038 28.28 -35.68 -22.87
CA GLY A 1038 27.86 -35.00 -24.10
C GLY A 1038 27.12 -33.70 -23.82
N ALA A 1039 26.26 -33.67 -22.79
CA ALA A 1039 25.55 -32.46 -22.37
C ALA A 1039 26.51 -31.36 -21.86
N LEU A 1040 27.57 -31.74 -21.14
CA LEU A 1040 28.61 -30.81 -20.66
C LEU A 1040 29.38 -30.09 -21.78
N ALA A 1041 29.45 -30.68 -22.98
CA ALA A 1041 30.10 -30.07 -24.15
C ALA A 1041 29.25 -28.98 -24.83
N GLY A 1042 27.99 -28.78 -24.41
CA GLY A 1042 27.08 -27.74 -24.91
C GLY A 1042 27.05 -26.47 -24.06
N THR A 1043 26.34 -25.44 -24.54
CA THR A 1043 26.07 -24.20 -23.78
C THR A 1043 24.96 -24.43 -22.74
N LEU A 1044 25.36 -24.85 -21.53
CA LEU A 1044 24.48 -25.02 -20.37
C LEU A 1044 24.65 -23.91 -19.33
N ALA A 1045 23.58 -23.62 -18.59
CA ALA A 1045 23.58 -22.75 -17.41
C ALA A 1045 24.45 -23.33 -16.27
N GLU A 1046 25.00 -22.48 -15.42
CA GLU A 1046 26.01 -22.85 -14.41
C GLU A 1046 25.49 -23.84 -13.37
N GLU A 1047 24.23 -23.72 -12.95
CA GLU A 1047 23.57 -24.63 -12.00
C GLU A 1047 23.40 -26.05 -12.57
N GLN A 1048 22.95 -26.16 -13.82
CA GLN A 1048 22.84 -27.46 -14.51
C GLN A 1048 24.21 -28.11 -14.71
N ARG A 1049 25.23 -27.30 -15.01
CA ARG A 1049 26.62 -27.77 -15.15
C ARG A 1049 27.13 -28.36 -13.83
N LYS A 1050 26.83 -27.70 -12.70
CA LYS A 1050 27.20 -28.16 -11.35
C LYS A 1050 26.48 -29.46 -10.95
N MET A 1051 25.18 -29.58 -11.20
CA MET A 1051 24.42 -30.80 -10.93
C MET A 1051 24.95 -32.02 -11.71
N ILE A 1052 25.27 -31.83 -12.99
CA ILE A 1052 25.84 -32.89 -13.83
C ILE A 1052 27.24 -33.29 -13.33
N LEU A 1053 28.08 -32.32 -12.96
CA LEU A 1053 29.43 -32.58 -12.43
C LEU A 1053 29.39 -33.34 -11.10
N GLU A 1054 28.46 -33.00 -10.19
CA GLU A 1054 28.26 -33.73 -8.94
C GLU A 1054 27.78 -35.17 -9.17
N ALA A 1055 26.86 -35.40 -10.11
CA ALA A 1055 26.38 -36.74 -10.44
C ALA A 1055 27.47 -37.62 -11.09
N LEU A 1056 28.27 -37.05 -11.99
CA LEU A 1056 29.44 -37.73 -12.59
C LEU A 1056 30.54 -37.99 -11.55
N TRP A 1057 30.75 -37.08 -10.60
CA TRP A 1057 31.70 -37.27 -9.50
C TRP A 1057 31.26 -38.41 -8.56
N LYS A 1058 29.99 -38.48 -8.18
CA LYS A 1058 29.43 -39.60 -7.38
C LYS A 1058 29.58 -40.96 -8.09
N LEU A 1059 29.37 -41.01 -9.41
CA LEU A 1059 29.63 -42.20 -10.24
C LEU A 1059 31.11 -42.64 -10.20
N SER A 1060 32.04 -41.69 -10.07
CA SER A 1060 33.48 -41.96 -9.97
C SER A 1060 33.92 -42.44 -8.59
N GLU A 1061 33.29 -41.97 -7.51
CA GLU A 1061 33.59 -42.39 -6.13
C GLU A 1061 33.07 -43.81 -5.79
N HIS A 1062 32.02 -44.27 -6.46
CA HIS A 1062 31.44 -45.60 -6.25
C HIS A 1062 32.07 -46.72 -7.10
N ALA A 1063 33.22 -46.45 -7.75
CA ALA A 1063 33.99 -47.47 -8.45
C ALA A 1063 34.81 -48.33 -7.45
N PRO A 1064 34.60 -49.65 -7.35
CA PRO A 1064 35.48 -50.50 -6.55
C PRO A 1064 36.90 -50.54 -7.16
N PRO A 1065 37.97 -50.68 -6.35
CA PRO A 1065 39.33 -50.79 -6.88
C PRO A 1065 39.48 -52.12 -7.63
N ASP A 1066 39.99 -52.05 -8.85
CA ASP A 1066 40.33 -53.23 -9.66
C ASP A 1066 41.19 -54.22 -8.86
N ARG A 1067 40.75 -55.48 -8.79
CA ARG A 1067 41.59 -56.62 -8.43
C ARG A 1067 41.45 -57.71 -9.48
N HIS A 1068 42.55 -57.88 -10.24
CA HIS A 1068 42.91 -58.98 -11.15
C HIS A 1068 42.23 -58.89 -12.54
N SER A 1069 42.94 -58.74 -13.67
CA SER A 1069 44.28 -59.20 -14.06
C SER A 1069 44.79 -58.37 -15.26
N PRO A 1070 46.10 -58.47 -15.61
CA PRO A 1070 46.91 -57.43 -16.25
C PRO A 1070 46.89 -57.49 -17.79
N GLU A 1071 47.57 -56.51 -18.41
CA GLU A 1071 47.83 -56.36 -19.86
C GLU A 1071 46.71 -55.61 -20.59
N THR A 1072 46.82 -54.30 -20.76
CA THR A 1072 47.61 -53.79 -21.87
C THR A 1072 48.00 -52.34 -21.63
N HIS A 1073 49.31 -52.17 -21.44
CA HIS A 1073 50.00 -50.90 -21.59
C HIS A 1073 49.79 -50.35 -23.01
N GLU A 1074 49.88 -49.03 -23.10
CA GLU A 1074 50.17 -48.25 -24.31
C GLU A 1074 49.10 -48.22 -25.40
N ARG A 1075 48.35 -47.11 -25.46
CA ARG A 1075 48.54 -46.12 -26.53
C ARG A 1075 47.57 -44.93 -26.40
N ARG A 1076 48.18 -43.74 -26.52
CA ARG A 1076 47.59 -42.46 -26.95
C ARG A 1076 46.90 -41.58 -25.90
N SER A 1077 47.73 -41.06 -24.99
CA SER A 1077 47.73 -39.63 -24.69
C SER A 1077 48.50 -38.88 -25.79
N ALA A 1078 47.82 -38.22 -26.73
CA ALA A 1078 48.32 -37.06 -27.47
C ALA A 1078 47.30 -36.59 -28.53
N SER A 1079 46.41 -35.67 -28.14
CA SER A 1079 45.97 -34.50 -28.94
C SER A 1079 44.91 -33.77 -28.10
N ALA A 1080 45.26 -32.65 -27.48
CA ALA A 1080 44.92 -31.31 -27.98
C ALA A 1080 43.43 -30.98 -27.66
N SER A 1081 43.18 -30.25 -26.58
CA SER A 1081 43.06 -28.77 -26.53
C SER A 1081 41.83 -28.23 -27.28
N HIS A 1082 41.06 -27.40 -26.56
CA HIS A 1082 39.89 -26.59 -26.98
C HIS A 1082 38.53 -27.30 -26.92
N SER A 1083 37.77 -27.06 -25.84
CA SER A 1083 36.64 -26.13 -25.77
C SER A 1083 35.95 -26.27 -24.41
#